data_AF-A0A9W7DJM4-F1
#
_entry.id   AF-A0A9W7DJM4-F1
#
_cell.length_a   1.000
_cell.length_b   1.000
_cell.length_c   1.000
_cell.angle_alpha   90.00
_cell.angle_beta   90.00
_cell.angle_gamma   90.00
#
_symmetry.space_group_name_H-M   'P 1'
#
loop_
_entity.id
_entity.type
_entity.pdbx_description
1 polymer ?
#
loop_
_entity_poly.entity_id
_entity_poly.type
_entity_poly.pdbx_seq_one_letter_code
_entity_poly.pdbx_strand_id
1 'polypeptide(L)'
;MEQLDPSTSLDPLIKAVYIMIRSEPMYMPKPIGEIVGSMPDLTRTYSNDSIQSSSHRRFGRTASIASHTPRPENTFTELATKLDQFSRGYYDDLKHLNLDHDTLQIFKAMIVTFNSRWRDLPEKDMKKTLNIFHQSAAVTIRNTDKTNPTIFLVYYVYFIDLLLSLRTTTMEHKAILTQERYNICQKKVTPTIQVQNFKQFRFIGQVYGVTMQHITNRVLALQGQCKDANILNELSANEGHFAFKQQDFSETMHFLDWKKGRDKFRAKALDRFQQQNDRFTQVNSRAPGVSPVDPYHTLDLIVHQMLNGFGVDNVGLGILKDCAFVWQIDGYKGFMTIYKAFLRVSEIKHDIAIAINGRDAAKKILQFCFLPYEPEVWPFQLKQQGDLFERINSQLMETAAANVSNIFDIESLGTVLVYLTRIKQNSPFGITDGMNASFNEKMGQVAKKRVEHRVKPVPQVNVTLAHLYAFLETIVDDLLYLNSDLISEFEAKGDWSFAPMREMIAKLSIVTARKIVRHLTKTVIFDKESQKFVRTFKVPPEQDDEMLLVLKDINTIRELCQYSSNVLTTKLIDFFFPDIYTMHVEMCEKMAEYVQNAIESDKFEPLEGASYSASVRDMFELFERTLNEAEEMNWPTDIHNAK
;
A
#
# COMPACT_ATOMS: atom_id res chain seq x y z
N MET A 1 24.81 -24.58 -2.58
CA MET A 1 24.45 -23.18 -2.26
C MET A 1 25.75 -22.43 -2.04
N GLU A 2 26.14 -21.57 -2.99
CA GLU A 2 27.23 -20.62 -2.73
C GLU A 2 26.81 -19.69 -1.60
N GLN A 3 27.64 -19.58 -0.56
CA GLN A 3 27.45 -18.56 0.48
C GLN A 3 27.62 -17.20 -0.17
N LEU A 4 26.50 -16.51 -0.36
CA LEU A 4 26.45 -15.16 -0.90
C LEU A 4 27.16 -14.21 0.07
N ASP A 5 28.32 -13.68 -0.32
CA ASP A 5 29.10 -12.73 0.50
C ASP A 5 28.31 -11.40 0.65
N PRO A 6 27.77 -11.09 1.84
CA PRO A 6 26.94 -9.92 2.06
C PRO A 6 27.68 -8.61 1.74
N SER A 7 29.00 -8.59 1.88
CA SER A 7 29.83 -7.40 1.69
C SER A 7 29.75 -6.83 0.27
N THR A 8 29.46 -7.67 -0.71
CA THR A 8 29.40 -7.32 -2.14
C THR A 8 28.25 -6.35 -2.49
N SER A 9 27.19 -6.33 -1.68
CA SER A 9 25.99 -5.51 -1.91
C SER A 9 25.93 -4.22 -1.07
N LEU A 10 26.74 -4.12 -0.01
CA LEU A 10 26.71 -3.00 0.94
C LEU A 10 27.11 -1.66 0.31
N ASP A 11 28.18 -1.66 -0.48
CA ASP A 11 28.68 -0.44 -1.13
C ASP A 11 27.72 0.13 -2.18
N PRO A 12 27.22 -0.66 -3.15
CA PRO A 12 26.17 -0.21 -4.05
C PRO A 12 24.95 0.36 -3.32
N LEU A 13 24.52 -0.30 -2.25
CA LEU A 13 23.39 0.12 -1.43
C LEU A 13 23.62 1.49 -0.77
N ILE A 14 24.78 1.67 -0.13
CA ILE A 14 25.17 2.95 0.49
C ILE A 14 25.21 4.06 -0.56
N LYS A 15 25.77 3.78 -1.75
CA LYS A 15 25.81 4.76 -2.85
C LYS A 15 24.41 5.21 -3.27
N ALA A 16 23.49 4.27 -3.48
CA ALA A 16 22.13 4.58 -3.91
C ALA A 16 21.40 5.47 -2.90
N VAL A 17 21.43 5.09 -1.62
CA VAL A 17 20.78 5.85 -0.54
C VAL A 17 21.43 7.23 -0.36
N TYR A 18 22.76 7.29 -0.36
CA TYR A 18 23.48 8.57 -0.19
C TYR A 18 23.17 9.56 -1.32
N ILE A 19 23.11 9.07 -2.56
CA ILE A 19 22.75 9.88 -3.73
C ILE A 19 21.32 10.42 -3.61
N MET A 20 20.38 9.57 -3.20
CA MET A 20 18.99 9.98 -3.03
C MET A 20 18.83 11.04 -1.93
N ILE A 21 19.53 10.89 -0.81
CA ILE A 21 19.55 11.91 0.25
C ILE A 21 20.17 13.21 -0.24
N ARG A 22 21.34 13.17 -0.90
CA ARG A 22 22.01 14.39 -1.39
C ARG A 22 21.15 15.15 -2.40
N SER A 23 20.34 14.43 -3.17
CA SER A 23 19.44 15.03 -4.16
C SER A 23 18.20 15.71 -3.57
N GLU A 24 18.01 15.73 -2.25
CA GLU A 24 16.88 16.44 -1.64
C GLU A 24 17.12 17.97 -1.61
N PRO A 25 16.08 18.80 -1.82
CA PRO A 25 16.22 20.27 -1.92
C PRO A 25 16.95 20.92 -0.75
N MET A 26 16.83 20.37 0.46
CA MET A 26 17.51 20.91 1.64
C MET A 26 19.03 20.68 1.66
N TYR A 27 19.54 19.71 0.90
CA TYR A 27 20.98 19.39 0.79
C TYR A 27 21.58 19.84 -0.55
N MET A 28 20.78 20.48 -1.41
CA MET A 28 21.28 21.06 -2.65
C MET A 28 22.20 22.27 -2.39
N PRO A 29 23.16 22.57 -3.27
CA PRO A 29 23.99 23.76 -3.16
C PRO A 29 23.14 25.04 -3.15
N LYS A 30 23.17 25.80 -2.06
CA LYS A 30 22.43 27.06 -1.92
C LYS A 30 23.36 28.26 -2.09
N PRO A 31 22.93 29.33 -2.78
CA PRO A 31 23.65 30.60 -2.75
C PRO A 31 23.89 31.05 -1.32
N ILE A 32 25.09 31.54 -1.02
CA ILE A 32 25.43 32.07 0.31
C ILE A 32 24.46 33.20 0.69
N GLY A 33 24.00 33.98 -0.29
CA GLY A 33 23.00 35.03 -0.08
C GLY A 33 21.68 34.56 0.54
N GLU A 34 21.26 33.31 0.29
CA GLU A 34 20.06 32.73 0.92
C GLU A 34 20.29 32.37 2.39
N ILE A 35 21.54 32.09 2.77
CA ILE A 35 21.93 31.74 4.14
C ILE A 35 22.08 33.00 4.99
N VAL A 36 22.76 34.02 4.46
CA VAL A 36 23.05 35.26 5.19
C VAL A 36 21.92 36.30 5.11
N GLY A 37 21.00 36.16 4.14
CA GLY A 37 19.92 37.11 3.91
C GLY A 37 20.33 38.39 3.18
N SER A 38 19.36 39.32 3.06
CA SER A 38 19.58 40.65 2.49
C SER A 38 20.57 41.46 3.32
N MET A 39 21.17 42.49 2.71
CA MET A 39 22.05 43.41 3.44
C MET A 39 21.36 43.93 4.71
N PRO A 40 22.06 44.04 5.85
CA PRO A 40 21.50 44.65 7.05
C PRO A 40 21.02 46.08 6.74
N ASP A 41 19.93 46.52 7.37
CA ASP A 41 19.35 47.83 7.13
C ASP A 41 20.29 48.94 7.64
N LEU A 42 21.15 49.44 6.75
CA LEU A 42 22.19 50.45 7.03
C LEU A 42 21.61 51.82 7.45
N THR A 43 20.30 51.97 7.43
CA THR A 43 19.57 53.21 7.77
C THR A 43 19.42 53.43 9.28
N ARG A 44 19.56 52.39 10.12
CA ARG A 44 19.27 52.49 11.58
C ARG A 44 20.29 53.26 12.42
N THR A 45 21.44 53.65 11.87
CA THR A 45 22.47 54.43 12.61
C THR A 45 22.41 55.95 12.40
N TYR A 46 21.50 56.45 11.56
CA TYR A 46 21.24 57.88 11.42
C TYR A 46 19.96 58.28 12.15
N SER A 47 20.00 58.36 13.47
CA SER A 47 18.98 59.11 14.22
C SER A 47 19.61 59.94 15.35
N ASN A 48 19.48 61.26 15.15
CA ASN A 48 19.54 62.39 16.08
C ASN A 48 20.82 62.65 16.88
N ASP A 49 21.68 63.49 16.31
CA ASP A 49 22.44 64.50 17.06
C ASP A 49 22.60 65.76 16.18
N SER A 50 21.49 66.42 15.87
CA SER A 50 21.50 67.85 15.53
C SER A 50 20.15 68.49 15.81
N ILE A 51 20.21 69.68 16.41
CA ILE A 51 19.13 70.64 16.73
C ILE A 51 18.45 70.42 18.09
N GLN A 52 18.95 71.13 19.11
CA GLN A 52 18.14 72.11 19.85
C GLN A 52 19.05 73.06 20.64
N SER A 53 19.03 74.34 20.25
CA SER A 53 19.41 75.45 21.12
C SER A 53 18.23 75.81 22.02
N SER A 54 18.43 75.83 23.34
CA SER A 54 18.10 76.97 24.22
C SER A 54 18.12 76.55 25.70
N SER A 55 18.92 77.29 26.47
CA SER A 55 18.75 77.63 27.89
C SER A 55 17.86 76.76 28.78
N HIS A 56 18.45 76.04 29.75
CA HIS A 56 18.28 76.30 31.20
C HIS A 56 19.25 75.42 32.03
N ARG A 57 19.98 76.07 32.94
CA ARG A 57 20.82 75.43 33.98
C ARG A 57 19.92 74.85 35.08
N ARG A 58 20.26 73.67 35.63
CA ARG A 58 20.75 73.47 37.03
C ARG A 58 20.81 71.97 37.43
N PHE A 59 22.03 71.57 37.83
CA PHE A 59 22.47 70.65 38.90
C PHE A 59 21.89 69.23 39.09
N GLY A 60 22.79 68.24 39.12
CA GLY A 60 22.58 66.96 39.80
C GLY A 60 23.59 65.82 39.54
N ARG A 61 24.83 65.95 40.07
CA ARG A 61 25.80 64.89 40.48
C ARG A 61 26.11 63.68 39.55
N THR A 62 27.29 63.77 38.93
CA THR A 62 28.41 62.79 38.94
C THR A 62 28.09 61.28 38.89
N ALA A 63 28.26 60.71 37.69
CA ALA A 63 28.98 59.45 37.49
C ALA A 63 29.89 59.63 36.26
N SER A 64 31.17 59.89 36.53
CA SER A 64 32.22 60.01 35.54
C SER A 64 32.66 58.63 35.05
N ILE A 65 32.22 58.24 33.86
CA ILE A 65 33.04 57.42 32.95
C ILE A 65 33.01 58.16 31.61
N ALA A 66 33.78 59.24 31.55
CA ALA A 66 34.19 59.84 30.30
C ALA A 66 35.34 58.98 29.74
N SER A 67 35.02 57.96 28.96
CA SER A 67 35.95 57.52 27.91
C SER A 67 35.62 58.34 26.67
N HIS A 68 36.22 59.52 26.59
CA HIS A 68 36.44 60.19 25.30
C HIS A 68 37.40 59.31 24.48
N THR A 69 36.87 58.27 23.84
CA THR A 69 37.52 57.71 22.67
C THR A 69 37.40 58.78 21.57
N PRO A 70 38.50 59.27 20.98
CA PRO A 70 38.43 60.16 19.84
C PRO A 70 37.54 59.50 18.78
N ARG A 71 36.65 60.29 18.15
CA ARG A 71 35.87 59.77 17.02
C ARG A 71 36.87 59.25 15.99
N PRO A 72 36.77 57.98 15.57
CA PRO A 72 37.75 57.42 14.65
C PRO A 72 37.76 58.24 13.36
N GLU A 73 38.96 58.57 12.90
CA GLU A 73 39.17 59.43 11.72
C GLU A 73 38.93 58.67 10.41
N ASN A 74 39.05 57.33 10.43
CA ASN A 74 38.84 56.46 9.28
C ASN A 74 38.34 55.05 9.67
N THR A 75 37.93 54.29 8.65
CA THR A 75 37.38 52.92 8.77
C THR A 75 38.29 51.97 9.55
N PHE A 76 39.61 52.08 9.39
CA PHE A 76 40.56 51.17 10.02
C PHE A 76 40.76 51.49 11.52
N THR A 77 40.71 52.77 11.91
CA THR A 77 40.75 53.17 13.32
C THR A 77 39.48 52.74 14.06
N GLU A 78 38.31 52.85 13.41
CA GLU A 78 37.06 52.33 13.98
C GLU A 78 37.08 50.81 14.09
N LEU A 79 37.54 50.11 13.05
CA LEU A 79 37.73 48.66 13.08
C LEU A 79 38.68 48.23 14.20
N ALA A 80 39.84 48.88 14.36
CA ALA A 80 40.79 48.59 15.43
C ALA A 80 40.15 48.73 16.82
N THR A 81 39.36 49.79 17.01
CA THR A 81 38.61 50.02 18.26
C THR A 81 37.61 48.90 18.52
N LYS A 82 36.86 48.45 17.49
CA LYS A 82 35.91 47.33 17.60
C LYS A 82 36.62 46.00 17.88
N LEU A 83 37.74 45.72 17.22
CA LEU A 83 38.55 44.52 17.46
C LEU A 83 39.09 44.48 18.90
N ASP A 84 39.52 45.62 19.44
CA ASP A 84 39.96 45.73 20.83
C ASP A 84 38.81 45.51 21.82
N GLN A 85 37.61 46.04 21.52
CA GLN A 85 36.40 45.76 22.31
C GLN A 85 36.04 44.26 22.29
N PHE A 86 36.08 43.62 21.11
CA PHE A 86 35.86 42.18 20.95
C PHE A 86 36.90 41.35 21.73
N SER A 87 38.16 41.78 21.76
CA SER A 87 39.22 41.10 22.52
C SER A 87 39.01 41.17 24.05
N ARG A 88 38.24 42.16 24.52
CA ARG A 88 37.86 42.35 25.93
C ARG A 88 36.49 41.75 26.26
N GLY A 89 35.86 41.04 25.32
CA GLY A 89 34.58 40.35 25.55
C GLY A 89 33.32 41.18 25.27
N TYR A 90 33.45 42.40 24.75
CA TYR A 90 32.30 43.26 24.42
C TYR A 90 31.86 43.02 22.97
N TYR A 91 30.75 42.30 22.78
CA TYR A 91 30.24 41.90 21.46
C TYR A 91 28.86 42.46 21.11
N ASP A 92 28.40 43.51 21.81
CA ASP A 92 27.08 44.12 21.56
C ASP A 92 26.92 44.59 20.11
N ASP A 93 28.02 45.03 19.50
CA ASP A 93 28.06 45.42 18.10
C ASP A 93 27.93 44.26 17.12
N LEU A 94 27.97 42.99 17.53
CA LEU A 94 27.71 41.85 16.62
C LEU A 94 26.23 41.46 16.58
N LYS A 95 25.39 42.02 17.47
CA LYS A 95 23.95 41.68 17.55
C LYS A 95 23.18 42.01 16.27
N HIS A 96 23.63 43.01 15.51
CA HIS A 96 22.98 43.41 14.25
C HIS A 96 23.21 42.40 13.10
N LEU A 97 24.14 41.45 13.26
CA LEU A 97 24.42 40.41 12.26
C LEU A 97 23.48 39.19 12.39
N ASN A 98 22.60 39.15 13.40
CA ASN A 98 21.60 38.08 13.62
C ASN A 98 22.18 36.65 13.62
N LEU A 99 23.38 36.46 14.18
CA LEU A 99 24.03 35.15 14.28
C LEU A 99 23.40 34.30 15.40
N ASP A 100 23.19 33.01 15.15
CA ASP A 100 22.89 32.04 16.22
C ASP A 100 24.09 31.86 17.16
N HIS A 101 23.87 31.18 18.30
CA HIS A 101 24.88 31.05 19.35
C HIS A 101 26.17 30.37 18.86
N ASP A 102 26.06 29.26 18.12
CA ASP A 102 27.22 28.46 17.70
C ASP A 102 28.01 29.18 16.60
N THR A 103 27.30 29.75 15.63
CA THR A 103 27.86 30.60 14.57
C THR A 103 28.59 31.81 15.16
N LEU A 104 28.00 32.46 16.17
CA LEU A 104 28.63 33.59 16.85
C LEU A 104 29.95 33.20 17.54
N GLN A 105 30.03 32.05 18.20
CA GLN A 105 31.28 31.61 18.85
C GLN A 105 32.39 31.32 17.84
N ILE A 106 32.06 30.66 16.73
CA ILE A 106 33.02 30.39 15.67
C ILE A 106 33.50 31.70 15.04
N PHE A 107 32.58 32.63 14.76
CA PHE A 107 32.91 33.94 14.20
C PHE A 107 33.84 34.76 15.11
N LYS A 108 33.61 34.73 16.44
CA LYS A 108 34.51 35.36 17.43
C LYS A 108 35.92 34.79 17.35
N ALA A 109 36.08 33.47 17.27
CA ALA A 109 37.38 32.83 17.14
C ALA A 109 38.12 33.27 15.85
N MET A 110 37.37 33.46 14.74
CA MET A 110 37.94 33.99 13.50
C MET A 110 38.40 35.44 13.65
N ILE A 111 37.60 36.30 14.30
CA ILE A 111 37.95 37.70 14.55
C ILE A 111 39.23 37.82 15.38
N VAL A 112 39.40 36.97 16.40
CA VAL A 112 40.62 36.94 17.23
C VAL A 112 41.85 36.57 16.39
N THR A 113 41.74 35.51 15.59
CA THR A 113 42.81 35.05 14.68
C THR A 113 43.14 36.09 13.62
N PHE A 114 42.13 36.79 13.12
CA PHE A 114 42.28 37.89 12.19
C PHE A 114 43.00 39.07 12.85
N ASN A 115 42.59 39.49 14.05
CA ASN A 115 43.15 40.66 14.73
C ASN A 115 44.66 40.51 14.96
N SER A 116 45.12 39.32 15.37
CA SER A 116 46.55 39.06 15.58
C SER A 116 47.39 39.19 14.30
N ARG A 117 46.82 38.91 13.13
CA ARG A 117 47.51 39.03 11.83
C ARG A 117 47.34 40.41 11.21
N TRP A 118 46.18 41.02 11.41
CA TRP A 118 45.86 42.30 10.83
C TRP A 118 46.61 43.42 11.52
N ARG A 119 46.75 43.39 12.86
CA ARG A 119 47.38 44.46 13.67
C ARG A 119 48.78 44.83 13.16
N ASP A 120 49.60 43.84 12.82
CA ASP A 120 51.01 44.02 12.42
C ASP A 120 51.23 44.46 10.97
N LEU A 121 50.17 44.74 10.21
CA LEU A 121 50.30 45.23 8.85
C LEU A 121 50.87 46.66 8.79
N PRO A 122 51.92 46.90 8.00
CA PRO A 122 52.53 48.22 7.83
C PRO A 122 51.62 49.21 7.08
N GLU A 123 50.72 48.71 6.24
CA GLU A 123 49.76 49.52 5.49
C GLU A 123 48.38 48.84 5.49
N LYS A 124 47.34 49.60 5.84
CA LYS A 124 45.95 49.12 5.87
C LYS A 124 45.24 49.53 4.59
N ASP A 125 44.79 48.54 3.85
CA ASP A 125 43.97 48.69 2.65
C ASP A 125 42.75 47.76 2.77
N MET A 126 41.63 48.13 2.13
CA MET A 126 40.39 47.37 2.24
C MET A 126 40.52 45.97 1.63
N LYS A 127 41.18 45.82 0.47
CA LYS A 127 41.41 44.51 -0.16
C LYS A 127 42.38 43.67 0.65
N LYS A 128 43.45 44.26 1.18
CA LYS A 128 44.40 43.56 2.09
C LYS A 128 43.70 43.08 3.37
N THR A 129 42.86 43.93 3.96
CA THR A 129 42.08 43.63 5.18
C THR A 129 41.15 42.43 4.96
N LEU A 130 40.39 42.46 3.86
CA LEU A 130 39.53 41.37 3.43
C LEU A 130 40.33 40.07 3.21
N ASN A 131 41.45 40.11 2.46
CA ASN A 131 42.27 38.93 2.21
C ASN A 131 42.82 38.29 3.50
N ILE A 132 43.20 39.08 4.49
CA ILE A 132 43.70 38.56 5.78
C ILE A 132 42.57 37.91 6.58
N PHE A 133 41.38 38.49 6.55
CA PHE A 133 40.21 37.85 7.16
C PHE A 133 39.89 36.53 6.45
N HIS A 134 39.89 36.49 5.11
CA HIS A 134 39.71 35.28 4.32
C HIS A 134 40.67 34.15 4.75
N GLN A 135 41.97 34.46 4.85
CA GLN A 135 42.99 33.51 5.28
C GLN A 135 42.82 33.07 6.73
N SER A 136 42.40 33.97 7.62
CA SER A 136 42.19 33.67 9.05
C SER A 136 40.95 32.82 9.27
N ALA A 137 39.87 33.10 8.54
CA ALA A 137 38.65 32.31 8.53
C ALA A 137 38.91 30.90 7.98
N ALA A 138 39.65 30.77 6.87
CA ALA A 138 40.03 29.48 6.29
C ALA A 138 40.86 28.61 7.26
N VAL A 139 41.82 29.20 7.98
CA VAL A 139 42.61 28.49 9.01
C VAL A 139 41.74 28.04 10.18
N THR A 140 40.85 28.92 10.65
CA THR A 140 39.95 28.62 11.78
C THR A 140 39.02 27.48 11.41
N ILE A 141 38.29 27.57 10.29
CA ILE A 141 37.37 26.52 9.82
C ILE A 141 38.11 25.19 9.58
N ARG A 142 39.33 25.21 9.02
CA ARG A 142 40.11 23.97 8.85
C ARG A 142 40.35 23.22 10.18
N ASN A 143 40.36 23.95 11.29
CA ASN A 143 40.57 23.39 12.62
C ASN A 143 39.24 23.02 13.33
N THR A 144 38.14 23.74 13.09
CA THR A 144 36.82 23.51 13.72
C THR A 144 35.85 22.66 12.90
N ASP A 145 35.80 22.79 11.58
CA ASP A 145 34.91 22.02 10.70
C ASP A 145 35.65 21.59 9.42
N LYS A 146 36.18 20.37 9.44
CA LYS A 146 36.92 19.76 8.32
C LYS A 146 36.02 19.30 7.17
N THR A 147 34.70 19.30 7.34
CA THR A 147 33.76 18.64 6.43
C THR A 147 33.20 19.56 5.36
N ASN A 148 33.22 20.88 5.59
CA ASN A 148 32.72 21.87 4.64
C ASN A 148 33.64 23.10 4.52
N PRO A 149 34.72 23.00 3.72
CA PRO A 149 35.70 24.08 3.62
C PRO A 149 35.16 25.32 2.91
N THR A 150 33.93 25.38 2.42
CA THR A 150 33.34 26.60 1.84
C THR A 150 32.48 27.38 2.82
N ILE A 151 32.19 26.84 4.01
CA ILE A 151 31.40 27.52 5.04
C ILE A 151 32.08 28.80 5.56
N PHE A 152 33.42 28.90 5.48
CA PHE A 152 34.13 30.12 5.86
C PHE A 152 33.68 31.34 5.02
N LEU A 153 33.16 31.13 3.80
CA LEU A 153 32.66 32.21 2.96
C LEU A 153 31.39 32.86 3.55
N VAL A 154 30.59 32.11 4.32
CA VAL A 154 29.45 32.67 5.06
C VAL A 154 29.96 33.66 6.12
N TYR A 155 30.97 33.26 6.89
CA TYR A 155 31.63 34.12 7.87
C TYR A 155 32.35 35.32 7.25
N TYR A 156 32.89 35.15 6.04
CA TYR A 156 33.46 36.24 5.26
C TYR A 156 32.42 37.30 4.90
N VAL A 157 31.19 36.90 4.57
CA VAL A 157 30.09 37.85 4.36
C VAL A 157 29.70 38.58 5.64
N TYR A 158 29.63 37.88 6.78
CA TYR A 158 29.38 38.55 8.07
C TYR A 158 30.47 39.57 8.44
N PHE A 159 31.72 39.31 8.05
CA PHE A 159 32.80 40.28 8.22
C PHE A 159 32.67 41.49 7.28
N ILE A 160 32.24 41.27 6.03
CA ILE A 160 31.91 42.38 5.13
C ILE A 160 30.75 43.22 5.70
N ASP A 161 29.70 42.57 6.21
CA ASP A 161 28.55 43.25 6.82
C ASP A 161 28.97 44.06 8.07
N LEU A 162 29.88 43.53 8.89
CA LEU A 162 30.52 44.27 9.98
C LEU A 162 31.25 45.52 9.47
N LEU A 163 32.05 45.42 8.41
CA LEU A 163 32.77 46.57 7.84
C LEU A 163 31.82 47.61 7.22
N LEU A 164 30.73 47.17 6.61
CA LEU A 164 29.67 48.04 6.09
C LEU A 164 28.92 48.79 7.20
N SER A 165 28.81 48.19 8.39
CA SER A 165 28.16 48.80 9.57
C SER A 165 28.99 49.92 10.23
N LEU A 166 30.29 50.01 9.95
CA LEU A 166 31.16 51.02 10.53
C LEU A 166 30.80 52.43 10.02
N ARG A 167 30.72 53.39 10.93
CA ARG A 167 30.28 54.77 10.63
C ARG A 167 31.25 55.51 9.71
N THR A 168 32.52 55.14 9.78
CA THR A 168 33.63 55.79 9.07
C THR A 168 33.94 55.11 7.71
N THR A 169 33.10 54.19 7.23
CA THR A 169 33.26 53.55 5.92
C THR A 169 32.95 54.54 4.79
N THR A 170 33.98 54.92 4.01
CA THR A 170 33.87 55.84 2.88
C THR A 170 33.03 55.26 1.74
N MET A 171 32.53 56.11 0.84
CA MET A 171 31.76 55.66 -0.34
C MET A 171 32.56 54.71 -1.24
N GLU A 172 33.86 54.95 -1.41
CA GLU A 172 34.77 54.08 -2.16
C GLU A 172 34.88 52.68 -1.51
N HIS A 173 35.08 52.63 -0.19
CA HIS A 173 35.09 51.37 0.55
C HIS A 173 33.74 50.64 0.49
N LYS A 174 32.61 51.37 0.58
CA LYS A 174 31.27 50.79 0.45
C LYS A 174 31.05 50.15 -0.93
N ALA A 175 31.53 50.77 -2.01
CA ALA A 175 31.45 50.21 -3.35
C ALA A 175 32.23 48.88 -3.46
N ILE A 176 33.47 48.85 -2.95
CA ILE A 176 34.31 47.63 -2.94
C ILE A 176 33.66 46.51 -2.13
N LEU A 177 33.20 46.82 -0.91
CA LEU A 177 32.58 45.85 0.01
C LEU A 177 31.25 45.32 -0.54
N THR A 178 30.43 46.17 -1.16
CA THR A 178 29.15 45.77 -1.78
C THR A 178 29.37 44.85 -2.97
N GLN A 179 30.34 45.17 -3.83
CA GLN A 179 30.70 44.32 -4.97
C GLN A 179 31.22 42.96 -4.51
N GLU A 180 32.10 42.94 -3.50
CA GLU A 180 32.67 41.70 -3.00
C GLU A 180 31.62 40.84 -2.27
N ARG A 181 30.73 41.47 -1.50
CA ARG A 181 29.56 40.80 -0.91
C ARG A 181 28.71 40.14 -2.00
N TYR A 182 28.38 40.88 -3.06
CA TYR A 182 27.60 40.35 -4.18
C TYR A 182 28.28 39.14 -4.84
N ASN A 183 29.58 39.24 -5.14
CA ASN A 183 30.37 38.16 -5.73
C ASN A 183 30.34 36.88 -4.88
N ILE A 184 30.32 37.01 -3.55
CA ILE A 184 30.37 35.86 -2.63
C ILE A 184 28.98 35.32 -2.34
N CYS A 185 27.97 36.19 -2.20
CA CYS A 185 26.57 35.77 -2.06
C CYS A 185 26.10 34.90 -3.22
N GLN A 186 26.68 35.06 -4.41
CA GLN A 186 26.42 34.21 -5.58
C GLN A 186 27.11 32.84 -5.54
N LYS A 187 28.16 32.67 -4.71
CA LYS A 187 28.81 31.35 -4.56
C LYS A 187 27.85 30.41 -3.84
N LYS A 188 27.84 29.15 -4.24
CA LYS A 188 26.99 28.11 -3.65
C LYS A 188 27.75 27.34 -2.56
N VAL A 189 27.07 27.05 -1.45
CA VAL A 189 27.56 26.17 -0.38
C VAL A 189 26.65 24.94 -0.33
N THR A 190 27.26 23.77 -0.28
CA THR A 190 26.55 22.49 -0.12
C THR A 190 26.43 22.18 1.37
N PRO A 191 25.22 22.01 1.93
CA PRO A 191 25.05 21.61 3.33
C PRO A 191 25.69 20.25 3.63
N THR A 192 26.24 20.08 4.84
CA THR A 192 26.86 18.83 5.27
C THR A 192 25.79 17.77 5.61
N ILE A 193 25.92 16.57 5.05
CA ILE A 193 25.02 15.44 5.36
C ILE A 193 25.53 14.70 6.60
N GLN A 194 24.75 14.74 7.68
CA GLN A 194 25.04 13.97 8.88
C GLN A 194 24.43 12.57 8.79
N VAL A 195 25.22 11.59 8.34
CA VAL A 195 24.81 10.18 8.11
C VAL A 195 24.01 9.58 9.28
N GLN A 196 24.40 9.91 10.51
CA GLN A 196 23.76 9.43 11.75
C GLN A 196 22.29 9.85 11.93
N ASN A 197 21.83 10.89 11.24
CA ASN A 197 20.47 11.43 11.37
C ASN A 197 19.45 10.67 10.52
N PHE A 198 19.90 9.83 9.58
CA PHE A 198 19.02 9.15 8.63
C PHE A 198 18.69 7.72 9.08
N LYS A 199 17.40 7.39 9.10
CA LYS A 199 16.91 6.07 9.48
C LYS A 199 17.38 4.98 8.51
N GLN A 200 17.56 5.31 7.23
CA GLN A 200 18.02 4.41 6.19
C GLN A 200 19.40 3.82 6.51
N PHE A 201 20.37 4.65 6.92
CA PHE A 201 21.71 4.17 7.25
C PHE A 201 21.75 3.34 8.54
N ARG A 202 20.89 3.66 9.51
CA ARG A 202 20.70 2.82 10.71
C ARG A 202 20.15 1.44 10.35
N PHE A 203 19.15 1.42 9.47
CA PHE A 203 18.57 0.18 8.98
C PHE A 203 19.60 -0.67 8.20
N ILE A 204 20.40 -0.05 7.33
CA ILE A 204 21.52 -0.74 6.64
C ILE A 204 22.50 -1.33 7.66
N GLY A 205 22.89 -0.56 8.68
CA GLY A 205 23.78 -1.05 9.73
C GLY A 205 23.21 -2.26 10.47
N GLN A 206 21.91 -2.26 10.76
CA GLN A 206 21.21 -3.38 11.39
C GLN A 206 21.19 -4.62 10.47
N VAL A 207 20.75 -4.45 9.23
CA VAL A 207 20.62 -5.54 8.24
C VAL A 207 21.95 -6.24 7.98
N TYR A 208 23.04 -5.48 7.88
CA TYR A 208 24.38 -6.01 7.58
C TYR A 208 25.22 -6.30 8.82
N GLY A 209 24.70 -6.08 10.04
CA GLY A 209 25.42 -6.33 11.29
C GLY A 209 26.65 -5.44 11.48
N VAL A 210 26.65 -4.21 10.96
CA VAL A 210 27.77 -3.26 11.04
C VAL A 210 27.42 -2.02 11.86
N THR A 211 28.44 -1.41 12.47
CA THR A 211 28.25 -0.23 13.32
C THR A 211 27.95 1.02 12.50
N MET A 212 27.24 1.99 13.10
CA MET A 212 27.02 3.29 12.44
C MET A 212 28.33 4.01 12.10
N GLN A 213 29.37 3.85 12.92
CA GLN A 213 30.70 4.40 12.61
C GLN A 213 31.29 3.79 11.34
N HIS A 214 31.11 2.48 11.13
CA HIS A 214 31.53 1.81 9.91
C HIS A 214 30.78 2.38 8.69
N ILE A 215 29.45 2.53 8.78
CA ILE A 215 28.63 3.13 7.71
C ILE A 215 29.08 4.56 7.40
N THR A 216 29.30 5.40 8.43
CA THR A 216 29.79 6.78 8.24
C THR A 216 31.15 6.82 7.54
N ASN A 217 32.10 6.00 7.98
CA ASN A 217 33.42 5.90 7.35
C ASN A 217 33.30 5.45 5.89
N ARG A 218 32.37 4.53 5.59
CA ARG A 218 32.14 4.04 4.24
C ARG A 218 31.49 5.09 3.34
N VAL A 219 30.50 5.83 3.83
CA VAL A 219 29.90 6.98 3.11
C VAL A 219 30.99 7.99 2.74
N LEU A 220 31.88 8.35 3.67
CA LEU A 220 32.99 9.27 3.41
C LEU A 220 33.95 8.74 2.33
N ALA A 221 34.28 7.44 2.38
CA ALA A 221 35.14 6.81 1.37
C ALA A 221 34.49 6.77 -0.02
N LEU A 222 33.16 6.62 -0.10
CA LEU A 222 32.42 6.51 -1.35
C LEU A 222 31.93 7.84 -1.92
N GLN A 223 31.91 8.92 -1.12
CA GLN A 223 31.38 10.23 -1.51
C GLN A 223 31.97 10.75 -2.83
N GLY A 224 33.26 10.52 -3.09
CA GLY A 224 33.92 10.92 -4.33
C GLY A 224 33.43 10.19 -5.59
N GLN A 225 32.81 9.02 -5.42
CA GLN A 225 32.23 8.21 -6.49
C GLN A 225 30.74 8.52 -6.75
N CYS A 226 30.08 9.20 -5.82
CA CYS A 226 28.66 9.50 -5.89
C CYS A 226 28.36 10.86 -6.55
N LYS A 227 29.13 11.35 -7.53
CA LYS A 227 28.93 12.71 -8.10
C LYS A 227 27.69 12.80 -9.00
N ASP A 228 27.02 13.96 -9.05
CA ASP A 228 25.83 14.15 -9.91
C ASP A 228 26.15 13.91 -11.38
N ALA A 229 27.35 14.32 -11.81
CA ALA A 229 27.84 14.07 -13.16
C ALA A 229 27.95 12.56 -13.49
N ASN A 230 28.26 11.70 -12.51
CA ASN A 230 28.36 10.25 -12.75
C ASN A 230 26.97 9.65 -13.01
N ILE A 231 25.96 10.07 -12.23
CA ILE A 231 24.57 9.62 -12.40
C ILE A 231 24.01 10.12 -13.72
N LEU A 232 24.23 11.40 -14.06
CA LEU A 232 23.77 11.98 -15.32
C LEU A 232 24.44 11.30 -16.52
N ASN A 233 25.75 11.03 -16.46
CA ASN A 233 26.46 10.27 -17.48
C ASN A 233 25.89 8.85 -17.63
N GLU A 234 25.59 8.18 -16.53
CA GLU A 234 25.02 6.83 -16.55
C GLU A 234 23.58 6.81 -17.08
N LEU A 235 22.76 7.78 -16.70
CA LEU A 235 21.43 7.98 -17.27
C LEU A 235 21.54 8.17 -18.79
N SER A 236 22.40 9.09 -19.25
CA SER A 236 22.65 9.32 -20.68
C SER A 236 23.21 8.09 -21.39
N ALA A 237 24.13 7.35 -20.80
CA ALA A 237 24.71 6.14 -21.40
C ALA A 237 23.66 5.02 -21.54
N ASN A 238 22.71 4.94 -20.62
CA ASN A 238 21.60 4.00 -20.68
C ASN A 238 20.46 4.45 -21.62
N GLU A 239 20.64 5.56 -22.34
CA GLU A 239 19.67 6.01 -23.35
C GLU A 239 19.60 5.01 -24.51
N GLY A 240 18.47 4.30 -24.61
CA GLY A 240 18.26 3.27 -25.64
C GLY A 240 18.58 1.83 -25.20
N HIS A 241 19.09 1.61 -23.99
CA HIS A 241 19.17 0.26 -23.41
C HIS A 241 17.81 -0.15 -22.84
N PHE A 242 17.11 -0.99 -23.59
CA PHE A 242 15.76 -1.46 -23.26
C PHE A 242 15.81 -2.86 -22.65
N ALA A 243 15.17 -3.02 -21.49
CA ALA A 243 15.03 -4.33 -20.84
C ALA A 243 14.19 -5.32 -21.65
N PHE A 244 13.23 -4.80 -22.43
CA PHE A 244 12.31 -5.54 -23.29
C PHE A 244 12.20 -4.88 -24.68
N LYS A 245 11.87 -5.69 -25.69
CA LYS A 245 11.62 -5.30 -27.08
C LYS A 245 10.14 -5.48 -27.41
N GLN A 246 9.67 -4.90 -28.51
CA GLN A 246 8.26 -5.02 -28.93
C GLN A 246 7.81 -6.48 -29.09
N GLN A 247 8.68 -7.35 -29.61
CA GLN A 247 8.42 -8.79 -29.76
C GLN A 247 8.24 -9.54 -28.43
N ASP A 248 8.61 -8.93 -27.29
CA ASP A 248 8.41 -9.55 -25.97
C ASP A 248 6.97 -9.36 -25.46
N PHE A 249 6.09 -8.70 -26.21
CA PHE A 249 4.71 -8.40 -25.82
C PHE A 249 3.71 -9.03 -26.80
N SER A 250 2.51 -9.35 -26.28
CA SER A 250 1.40 -9.88 -27.09
C SER A 250 0.86 -8.88 -28.09
N GLU A 251 0.87 -7.60 -27.74
CA GLU A 251 0.33 -6.53 -28.56
C GLU A 251 1.28 -5.32 -28.56
N THR A 252 1.29 -4.60 -29.68
CA THR A 252 2.07 -3.36 -29.81
C THR A 252 1.65 -2.32 -28.78
N MET A 253 0.37 -2.24 -28.41
CA MET A 253 -0.11 -1.29 -27.40
C MET A 253 0.51 -1.56 -26.03
N HIS A 254 0.60 -2.83 -25.61
CA HIS A 254 1.21 -3.21 -24.32
C HIS A 254 2.68 -2.81 -24.24
N PHE A 255 3.41 -2.96 -25.35
CA PHE A 255 4.78 -2.46 -25.45
C PHE A 255 4.86 -0.93 -25.30
N LEU A 256 3.92 -0.19 -25.92
CA LEU A 256 3.87 1.27 -25.81
C LEU A 256 3.56 1.72 -24.38
N ASP A 257 2.69 1.02 -23.65
CA ASP A 257 2.37 1.32 -22.25
C ASP A 257 3.57 1.10 -21.33
N TRP A 258 4.25 -0.04 -21.47
CA TRP A 258 5.51 -0.29 -20.76
C TRP A 258 6.55 0.78 -21.08
N LYS A 259 6.74 1.10 -22.36
CA LYS A 259 7.69 2.13 -22.82
C LYS A 259 7.36 3.48 -22.19
N LYS A 260 6.09 3.88 -22.17
CA LYS A 260 5.62 5.15 -21.58
C LYS A 260 5.90 5.21 -20.07
N GLY A 261 5.59 4.15 -19.32
CA GLY A 261 5.85 4.09 -17.89
C GLY A 261 7.35 4.21 -17.57
N ARG A 262 8.18 3.44 -18.28
CA ARG A 262 9.64 3.48 -18.16
C ARG A 262 10.23 4.82 -18.57
N ASP A 263 9.78 5.42 -19.67
CA ASP A 263 10.25 6.74 -20.11
C ASP A 263 9.86 7.84 -19.10
N LYS A 264 8.68 7.73 -18.48
CA LYS A 264 8.26 8.62 -17.39
C LYS A 264 9.13 8.44 -16.14
N PHE A 265 9.44 7.20 -15.76
CA PHE A 265 10.32 6.90 -14.62
C PHE A 265 11.72 7.49 -14.84
N ARG A 266 12.28 7.27 -16.03
CA ARG A 266 13.56 7.83 -16.44
C ARG A 266 13.54 9.36 -16.48
N ALA A 267 12.50 9.97 -17.06
CA ALA A 267 12.36 11.42 -17.10
C ALA A 267 12.31 12.03 -15.69
N LYS A 268 11.65 11.36 -14.73
CA LYS A 268 11.64 11.78 -13.33
C LYS A 268 13.03 11.69 -12.68
N ALA A 269 13.80 10.65 -12.99
CA ALA A 269 15.19 10.56 -12.54
C ALA A 269 16.05 11.67 -13.14
N LEU A 270 15.92 11.88 -14.44
CA LEU A 270 16.64 12.92 -15.17
C LEU A 270 16.32 14.31 -14.60
N ASP A 271 15.04 14.65 -14.45
CA ASP A 271 14.59 15.92 -13.86
C ASP A 271 15.20 16.15 -12.48
N ARG A 272 15.14 15.14 -11.59
CA ARG A 272 15.69 15.23 -10.23
C ARG A 272 17.20 15.52 -10.21
N PHE A 273 17.98 14.90 -11.11
CA PHE A 273 19.44 15.06 -11.13
C PHE A 273 19.92 16.21 -12.03
N GLN A 274 19.13 16.64 -13.02
CA GLN A 274 19.45 17.79 -13.88
C GLN A 274 19.17 19.13 -13.19
N GLN A 275 18.12 19.22 -12.36
CA GLN A 275 17.88 20.40 -11.50
C GLN A 275 19.09 20.77 -10.62
N GLN A 276 20.04 19.84 -10.43
CA GLN A 276 21.24 20.04 -9.62
C GLN A 276 22.42 20.64 -10.40
N ASN A 277 22.37 20.65 -11.74
CA ASN A 277 23.47 21.08 -12.61
C ASN A 277 22.99 22.08 -13.67
N ASP A 278 23.07 23.38 -13.36
CA ASP A 278 22.74 24.49 -14.28
C ASP A 278 23.59 24.49 -15.58
N ARG A 279 24.70 23.73 -15.61
CA ARG A 279 25.60 23.59 -16.76
C ARG A 279 26.14 22.17 -16.89
N PHE A 280 25.28 21.22 -17.22
CA PHE A 280 25.76 19.90 -17.62
C PHE A 280 26.34 19.98 -19.05
N THR A 281 27.66 20.08 -19.14
CA THR A 281 28.38 19.80 -20.40
C THR A 281 28.73 18.32 -20.36
N GLN A 282 28.22 17.52 -21.30
CA GLN A 282 28.56 16.09 -21.39
C GLN A 282 30.09 15.94 -21.44
N VAL A 283 30.68 15.48 -20.34
CA VAL A 283 32.11 15.21 -20.29
C VAL A 283 32.29 13.82 -20.89
N ASN A 284 32.78 13.76 -22.13
CA ASN A 284 33.26 12.55 -22.77
C ASN A 284 34.47 11.99 -22.00
N SER A 285 34.24 11.31 -20.88
CA SER A 285 35.25 10.49 -20.20
C SER A 285 34.57 9.44 -19.31
N ARG A 286 35.23 8.30 -19.15
CA ARG A 286 34.84 7.11 -18.38
C ARG A 286 34.59 7.43 -16.89
N ALA A 287 33.49 8.10 -16.58
CA ALA A 287 33.05 8.27 -15.20
C ALA A 287 32.74 6.88 -14.62
N PRO A 288 33.18 6.56 -13.38
CA PRO A 288 32.84 5.31 -12.75
C PRO A 288 31.33 5.21 -12.56
N GLY A 289 30.75 4.06 -12.94
CA GLY A 289 29.33 3.77 -12.78
C GLY A 289 28.90 3.83 -11.32
N VAL A 290 27.69 4.33 -11.11
CA VAL A 290 27.03 4.42 -9.81
C VAL A 290 26.28 3.13 -9.51
N SER A 291 25.71 2.49 -10.54
CA SER A 291 25.08 1.18 -10.40
C SER A 291 26.10 0.07 -10.21
N PRO A 292 25.73 -1.01 -9.50
CA PRO A 292 26.50 -2.25 -9.53
C PRO A 292 26.52 -2.87 -10.93
N VAL A 293 27.48 -3.76 -11.17
CA VAL A 293 27.62 -4.47 -12.46
C VAL A 293 26.38 -5.31 -12.79
N ASP A 294 25.79 -5.95 -11.78
CA ASP A 294 24.50 -6.64 -11.90
C ASP A 294 23.50 -6.07 -10.87
N PRO A 295 22.67 -5.08 -11.28
CA PRO A 295 21.68 -4.46 -10.40
C PRO A 295 20.62 -5.41 -9.89
N TYR A 296 20.22 -6.42 -10.67
CA TYR A 296 19.16 -7.34 -10.27
C TYR A 296 19.68 -8.37 -9.27
N HIS A 297 20.87 -8.92 -9.51
CA HIS A 297 21.52 -9.80 -8.52
C HIS A 297 21.82 -9.03 -7.22
N THR A 298 22.32 -7.81 -7.31
CA THR A 298 22.58 -6.98 -6.12
C THR A 298 21.30 -6.67 -5.35
N LEU A 299 20.20 -6.36 -6.05
CA LEU A 299 18.89 -6.15 -5.44
C LEU A 299 18.38 -7.41 -4.74
N ASP A 300 18.53 -8.58 -5.36
CA ASP A 300 18.17 -9.88 -4.78
C ASP A 300 18.91 -10.12 -3.44
N LEU A 301 20.21 -9.82 -3.41
CA LEU A 301 21.04 -9.93 -2.21
C LEU A 301 20.55 -9.02 -1.09
N ILE A 302 20.24 -7.76 -1.41
CA ILE A 302 19.75 -6.78 -0.44
C ILE A 302 18.44 -7.25 0.18
N VAL A 303 17.49 -7.69 -0.64
CA VAL A 303 16.20 -8.19 -0.16
C VAL A 303 16.41 -9.43 0.72
N HIS A 304 17.26 -10.36 0.31
CA HIS A 304 17.58 -11.53 1.10
C HIS A 304 18.17 -11.17 2.48
N GLN A 305 19.10 -10.21 2.54
CA GLN A 305 19.67 -9.74 3.81
C GLN A 305 18.61 -9.07 4.70
N MET A 306 17.75 -8.22 4.14
CA MET A 306 16.65 -7.59 4.91
C MET A 306 15.73 -8.64 5.55
N LEU A 307 15.43 -9.71 4.81
CA LEU A 307 14.53 -10.78 5.25
C LEU A 307 15.16 -11.77 6.24
N ASN A 308 16.48 -11.83 6.35
CA ASN A 308 17.16 -12.74 7.26
C ASN A 308 17.06 -12.36 8.75
N GLY A 309 16.63 -11.14 9.09
CA GLY A 309 16.46 -10.75 10.51
C GLY A 309 15.45 -9.65 10.84
N PHE A 310 15.04 -8.82 9.88
CA PHE A 310 14.31 -7.58 10.19
C PHE A 310 12.99 -7.42 9.42
N GLY A 311 12.82 -8.13 8.30
CA GLY A 311 11.70 -7.90 7.37
C GLY A 311 11.90 -6.65 6.51
N VAL A 312 11.00 -6.39 5.57
CA VAL A 312 11.02 -5.17 4.74
C VAL A 312 9.94 -4.23 5.23
N ASP A 313 10.31 -3.35 6.15
CA ASP A 313 9.45 -2.28 6.64
C ASP A 313 9.38 -1.09 5.65
N ASN A 314 8.76 0.01 6.06
CA ASN A 314 8.68 1.20 5.21
C ASN A 314 10.05 1.82 4.92
N VAL A 315 11.04 1.68 5.81
CA VAL A 315 12.40 2.17 5.60
C VAL A 315 13.11 1.29 4.58
N GLY A 316 13.04 -0.04 4.74
CA GLY A 316 13.55 -1.01 3.78
C GLY A 316 12.95 -0.81 2.38
N LEU A 317 11.63 -0.60 2.29
CA LEU A 317 10.98 -0.30 1.01
C LEU A 317 11.47 1.04 0.41
N GLY A 318 11.71 2.05 1.24
CA GLY A 318 12.32 3.30 0.81
C GLY A 318 13.70 3.08 0.18
N ILE A 319 14.53 2.25 0.81
CA ILE A 319 15.84 1.87 0.31
C ILE A 319 15.73 1.11 -1.03
N LEU A 320 14.79 0.17 -1.17
CA LEU A 320 14.58 -0.54 -2.44
C LEU A 320 14.14 0.42 -3.57
N LYS A 321 13.33 1.44 -3.25
CA LYS A 321 12.98 2.51 -4.20
C LYS A 321 14.19 3.36 -4.57
N ASP A 322 15.04 3.70 -3.60
CA ASP A 322 16.28 4.44 -3.87
C ASP A 322 17.20 3.65 -4.81
N CYS A 323 17.36 2.35 -4.58
CA CYS A 323 18.08 1.44 -5.49
C CYS A 323 17.45 1.39 -6.87
N ALA A 324 16.12 1.20 -6.97
CA ALA A 324 15.42 1.16 -8.25
C ALA A 324 15.58 2.47 -9.04
N PHE A 325 15.56 3.61 -8.33
CA PHE A 325 15.69 4.93 -8.92
C PHE A 325 17.12 5.23 -9.37
N VAL A 326 18.12 4.96 -8.54
CA VAL A 326 19.52 5.24 -8.89
C VAL A 326 20.03 4.27 -9.96
N TRP A 327 19.68 2.99 -9.86
CA TRP A 327 20.15 1.97 -10.80
C TRP A 327 19.29 1.79 -12.04
N GLN A 328 18.23 2.61 -12.16
CA GLN A 328 17.27 2.56 -13.27
C GLN A 328 16.75 1.13 -13.52
N ILE A 329 16.38 0.44 -12.44
CA ILE A 329 15.83 -0.91 -12.51
C ILE A 329 14.51 -0.88 -13.29
N ASP A 330 14.38 -1.74 -14.28
CA ASP A 330 13.10 -1.93 -14.97
C ASP A 330 12.07 -2.47 -13.96
N GLY A 331 10.94 -1.78 -13.82
CA GLY A 331 9.99 -2.07 -12.74
C GLY A 331 9.42 -3.49 -12.78
N TYR A 332 9.28 -4.11 -13.96
CA TYR A 332 8.81 -5.49 -14.07
C TYR A 332 9.90 -6.51 -13.69
N LYS A 333 11.15 -6.31 -14.13
CA LYS A 333 12.26 -7.16 -13.69
C LYS A 333 12.55 -6.99 -12.20
N GLY A 334 12.45 -5.76 -11.68
CA GLY A 334 12.56 -5.45 -10.26
C GLY A 334 11.45 -6.12 -9.44
N PHE A 335 10.21 -6.07 -9.93
CA PHE A 335 9.07 -6.78 -9.33
C PHE A 335 9.37 -8.28 -9.15
N MET A 336 9.81 -8.97 -10.21
CA MET A 336 10.11 -10.40 -10.12
C MET A 336 11.29 -10.71 -9.23
N THR A 337 12.32 -9.87 -9.25
CA THR A 337 13.52 -10.04 -8.40
C THR A 337 13.13 -10.02 -6.93
N ILE A 338 12.35 -9.01 -6.51
CA ILE A 338 11.86 -8.88 -5.14
C ILE A 338 10.94 -10.04 -4.81
N TYR A 339 9.96 -10.34 -5.65
CA TYR A 339 9.00 -11.42 -5.39
C TYR A 339 9.69 -12.77 -5.20
N LYS A 340 10.64 -13.13 -6.08
CA LYS A 340 11.44 -14.36 -5.96
C LYS A 340 12.27 -14.42 -4.68
N ALA A 341 12.86 -13.31 -4.26
CA ALA A 341 13.62 -13.25 -3.02
C ALA A 341 12.74 -13.59 -1.81
N PHE A 342 11.53 -13.01 -1.76
CA PHE A 342 10.55 -13.29 -0.72
C PHE A 342 10.03 -14.73 -0.77
N LEU A 343 9.70 -15.26 -1.95
CA LEU A 343 9.29 -16.68 -2.09
C LEU A 343 10.34 -17.63 -1.55
N ARG A 344 11.60 -17.45 -1.95
CA ARG A 344 12.70 -18.31 -1.49
C ARG A 344 12.87 -18.27 0.03
N VAL A 345 12.76 -17.09 0.66
CA VAL A 345 12.84 -17.00 2.12
C VAL A 345 11.60 -17.60 2.79
N SER A 346 10.41 -17.40 2.22
CA SER A 346 9.17 -18.02 2.67
C SER A 346 9.27 -19.54 2.66
N GLU A 347 9.87 -20.13 1.62
CA GLU A 347 10.08 -21.58 1.50
C GLU A 347 11.08 -22.10 2.54
N ILE A 348 12.18 -21.37 2.79
CA ILE A 348 13.18 -21.74 3.80
C ILE A 348 12.60 -21.65 5.21
N LYS A 349 11.78 -20.63 5.49
CA LYS A 349 11.20 -20.37 6.81
C LYS A 349 9.82 -21.05 7.03
N HIS A 350 9.26 -21.66 5.98
CA HIS A 350 7.88 -22.18 5.96
C HIS A 350 6.82 -21.18 6.43
N ASP A 351 6.99 -19.90 6.07
CA ASP A 351 6.08 -18.82 6.46
C ASP A 351 5.49 -18.14 5.22
N ILE A 352 4.21 -18.39 4.97
CA ILE A 352 3.45 -17.86 3.84
C ILE A 352 3.20 -16.35 3.93
N ALA A 353 3.21 -15.78 5.14
CA ALA A 353 3.02 -14.35 5.33
C ALA A 353 4.18 -13.55 4.70
N ILE A 354 5.39 -14.12 4.70
CA ILE A 354 6.55 -13.54 4.01
C ILE A 354 6.26 -13.42 2.51
N ALA A 355 5.81 -14.50 1.87
CA ALA A 355 5.48 -14.52 0.45
C ALA A 355 4.41 -13.47 0.08
N ILE A 356 3.35 -13.34 0.88
CA ILE A 356 2.28 -12.34 0.69
C ILE A 356 2.84 -10.92 0.80
N ASN A 357 3.61 -10.65 1.85
CA ASN A 357 4.25 -9.34 2.04
C ASN A 357 5.20 -9.00 0.88
N GLY A 358 5.87 -10.01 0.33
CA GLY A 358 6.74 -9.88 -0.84
C GLY A 358 6.03 -9.39 -2.08
N ARG A 359 4.83 -9.92 -2.37
CA ARG A 359 3.98 -9.42 -3.46
C ARG A 359 3.69 -7.93 -3.28
N ASP A 360 3.26 -7.54 -2.08
CA ASP A 360 2.87 -6.15 -1.82
C ASP A 360 4.05 -5.18 -1.90
N ALA A 361 5.22 -5.59 -1.40
CA ALA A 361 6.46 -4.84 -1.58
C ALA A 361 6.81 -4.69 -3.08
N ALA A 362 6.75 -5.78 -3.85
CA ALA A 362 7.03 -5.77 -5.28
C ALA A 362 6.04 -4.89 -6.06
N LYS A 363 4.74 -4.94 -5.74
CA LYS A 363 3.71 -4.07 -6.35
C LYS A 363 3.99 -2.58 -6.10
N LYS A 364 4.46 -2.21 -4.90
CA LYS A 364 4.82 -0.82 -4.59
C LYS A 364 6.03 -0.33 -5.40
N ILE A 365 6.96 -1.21 -5.76
CA ILE A 365 8.09 -0.88 -6.65
C ILE A 365 7.60 -0.68 -8.08
N LEU A 366 6.72 -1.54 -8.55
CA LEU A 366 6.12 -1.45 -9.88
C LEU A 366 5.32 -0.14 -10.05
N GLN A 367 4.52 0.23 -9.05
CA GLN A 367 3.83 1.53 -8.98
C GLN A 367 4.82 2.71 -8.97
N PHE A 368 5.92 2.61 -8.22
CA PHE A 368 6.96 3.64 -8.18
C PHE A 368 7.63 3.85 -9.55
N CYS A 369 7.76 2.77 -10.33
CA CYS A 369 8.27 2.80 -11.70
C CYS A 369 7.21 3.20 -12.76
N PHE A 370 6.02 3.64 -12.35
CA PHE A 370 4.91 4.03 -13.24
C PHE A 370 4.44 2.92 -14.20
N LEU A 371 4.56 1.66 -13.79
CA LEU A 371 4.07 0.52 -14.55
C LEU A 371 2.78 -0.03 -13.91
N PRO A 372 1.86 -0.59 -14.71
CA PRO A 372 0.61 -1.17 -14.20
C PRO A 372 0.79 -2.61 -13.71
N TYR A 373 0.06 -2.99 -12.66
CA TYR A 373 -0.04 -4.39 -12.22
C TYR A 373 -1.15 -5.10 -13.00
N GLU A 374 -1.00 -5.15 -14.32
CA GLU A 374 -1.99 -5.70 -15.26
C GLU A 374 -1.31 -6.78 -16.12
N PRO A 375 -1.55 -8.06 -15.83
CA PRO A 375 -0.82 -9.18 -16.44
C PRO A 375 -0.96 -9.25 -17.95
N GLU A 376 -2.06 -8.74 -18.50
CA GLU A 376 -2.34 -8.62 -19.93
C GLU A 376 -1.23 -7.84 -20.64
N VAL A 377 -0.73 -6.78 -20.00
CA VAL A 377 0.30 -5.89 -20.57
C VAL A 377 1.73 -6.33 -20.25
N TRP A 378 1.91 -7.40 -19.48
CA TRP A 378 3.25 -7.89 -19.12
C TRP A 378 3.94 -8.58 -20.31
N PRO A 379 5.28 -8.50 -20.40
CA PRO A 379 6.04 -9.25 -21.39
C PRO A 379 5.95 -10.77 -21.17
N PHE A 380 6.07 -11.55 -22.25
CA PHE A 380 5.91 -13.01 -22.28
C PHE A 380 6.77 -13.74 -21.24
N GLN A 381 8.01 -13.28 -21.07
CA GLN A 381 8.97 -13.87 -20.12
C GLN A 381 8.47 -13.83 -18.66
N LEU A 382 7.64 -12.84 -18.31
CA LEU A 382 7.01 -12.75 -16.99
C LEU A 382 5.75 -13.60 -16.92
N LYS A 383 4.96 -13.64 -18.00
CA LYS A 383 3.76 -14.49 -18.10
C LYS A 383 4.11 -15.97 -17.94
N GLN A 384 5.26 -16.39 -18.46
CA GLN A 384 5.78 -17.75 -18.31
C GLN A 384 6.18 -18.12 -16.87
N GLN A 385 6.27 -17.15 -15.96
CA GLN A 385 6.59 -17.36 -14.53
C GLN A 385 5.32 -17.44 -13.67
N GLY A 386 4.20 -17.90 -14.26
CA GLY A 386 2.93 -18.09 -13.57
C GLY A 386 3.01 -19.07 -12.39
N ASP A 387 3.91 -20.05 -12.49
CA ASP A 387 4.22 -21.04 -11.46
C ASP A 387 4.62 -20.40 -10.12
N LEU A 388 5.31 -19.26 -10.14
CA LEU A 388 5.67 -18.54 -8.92
C LEU A 388 4.45 -18.15 -8.09
N PHE A 389 3.38 -17.71 -8.75
CA PHE A 389 2.13 -17.32 -8.10
C PHE A 389 1.34 -18.54 -7.62
N GLU A 390 1.35 -19.61 -8.43
CA GLU A 390 0.70 -20.88 -8.07
C GLU A 390 1.29 -21.51 -6.80
N ARG A 391 2.59 -21.39 -6.58
CA ARG A 391 3.26 -21.94 -5.39
C ARG A 391 2.72 -21.35 -4.09
N ILE A 392 2.49 -20.04 -4.04
CA ILE A 392 1.89 -19.37 -2.88
C ILE A 392 0.42 -19.74 -2.76
N ASN A 393 -0.29 -19.70 -3.89
CA ASN A 393 -1.72 -19.99 -3.90
C ASN A 393 -2.06 -21.42 -3.52
N SER A 394 -1.18 -22.38 -3.83
CA SER A 394 -1.35 -23.78 -3.41
C SER A 394 -1.33 -23.92 -1.89
N GLN A 395 -0.40 -23.25 -1.20
CA GLN A 395 -0.35 -23.26 0.27
C GLN A 395 -1.54 -22.52 0.91
N LEU A 396 -1.97 -21.40 0.30
CA LEU A 396 -3.19 -20.71 0.74
C LEU A 396 -4.42 -21.61 0.55
N MET A 397 -4.47 -22.36 -0.55
CA MET A 397 -5.55 -23.29 -0.85
C MET A 397 -5.55 -24.45 0.14
N GLU A 398 -4.39 -25.02 0.50
CA GLU A 398 -4.29 -26.03 1.56
C GLU A 398 -4.83 -25.51 2.89
N THR A 399 -4.50 -24.26 3.24
CA THR A 399 -4.99 -23.62 4.47
C THR A 399 -6.51 -23.39 4.42
N ALA A 400 -7.04 -22.92 3.29
CA ALA A 400 -8.47 -22.79 3.07
C ALA A 400 -9.16 -24.16 3.19
N ALA A 401 -8.65 -25.18 2.50
CA ALA A 401 -9.17 -26.54 2.47
C ALA A 401 -9.16 -27.22 3.85
N ALA A 402 -8.21 -26.89 4.73
CA ALA A 402 -8.21 -27.35 6.11
C ALA A 402 -9.42 -26.81 6.89
N ASN A 403 -9.75 -25.53 6.71
CA ASN A 403 -10.87 -24.85 7.37
C ASN A 403 -12.24 -25.18 6.74
N VAL A 404 -12.28 -25.57 5.46
CA VAL A 404 -13.50 -26.01 4.77
C VAL A 404 -14.23 -27.13 5.52
N SER A 405 -13.52 -27.97 6.27
CA SER A 405 -14.15 -29.05 7.06
C SER A 405 -15.15 -28.56 8.11
N ASN A 406 -14.98 -27.33 8.61
CA ASN A 406 -15.82 -26.70 9.62
C ASN A 406 -16.59 -25.49 9.08
N ILE A 407 -16.87 -25.44 7.77
CA ILE A 407 -17.41 -24.22 7.13
C ILE A 407 -18.77 -23.73 7.63
N PHE A 408 -19.51 -24.58 8.35
CA PHE A 408 -20.77 -24.21 9.03
C PHE A 408 -20.55 -23.49 10.38
N ASP A 409 -19.30 -23.28 10.77
CA ASP A 409 -18.88 -22.37 11.83
C ASP A 409 -18.48 -21.01 11.21
N ILE A 410 -18.90 -19.91 11.83
CA ILE A 410 -18.77 -18.57 11.25
C ILE A 410 -17.31 -18.10 11.19
N GLU A 411 -16.49 -18.48 12.17
CA GLU A 411 -15.06 -18.15 12.20
C GLU A 411 -14.30 -18.90 11.09
N SER A 412 -14.63 -20.19 10.93
CA SER A 412 -14.08 -21.05 9.89
C SER A 412 -14.47 -20.56 8.50
N LEU A 413 -15.74 -20.17 8.28
CA LEU A 413 -16.19 -19.56 7.02
C LEU A 413 -15.43 -18.27 6.73
N GLY A 414 -15.35 -17.35 7.70
CA GLY A 414 -14.61 -16.10 7.54
C GLY A 414 -13.16 -16.34 7.14
N THR A 415 -12.52 -17.34 7.75
CA THR A 415 -11.15 -17.75 7.42
C THR A 415 -11.04 -18.25 5.98
N VAL A 416 -11.94 -19.15 5.54
CA VAL A 416 -11.99 -19.65 4.15
C VAL A 416 -12.13 -18.49 3.17
N LEU A 417 -13.10 -17.59 3.38
CA LEU A 417 -13.34 -16.45 2.48
C LEU A 417 -12.13 -15.52 2.39
N VAL A 418 -11.43 -15.27 3.50
CA VAL A 418 -10.18 -14.47 3.51
C VAL A 418 -9.10 -15.13 2.67
N TYR A 419 -8.88 -16.43 2.79
CA TYR A 419 -7.86 -17.14 2.00
C TYR A 419 -8.22 -17.21 0.52
N LEU A 420 -9.47 -17.51 0.17
CA LEU A 420 -9.94 -17.50 -1.23
C LEU A 420 -9.80 -16.10 -1.86
N THR A 421 -10.09 -15.04 -1.11
CA THR A 421 -9.85 -13.65 -1.54
C THR A 421 -8.37 -13.40 -1.78
N ARG A 422 -7.48 -13.86 -0.88
CA ARG A 422 -6.03 -13.71 -1.04
C ARG A 422 -5.50 -14.46 -2.25
N ILE A 423 -6.01 -15.67 -2.52
CA ILE A 423 -5.65 -16.43 -3.72
C ILE A 423 -5.97 -15.62 -4.97
N LYS A 424 -7.20 -15.08 -5.08
CA LYS A 424 -7.57 -14.19 -6.20
C LYS A 424 -6.58 -13.03 -6.34
N GLN A 425 -6.27 -12.32 -5.26
CA GLN A 425 -5.37 -11.16 -5.30
C GLN A 425 -3.93 -11.54 -5.69
N ASN A 426 -3.51 -12.76 -5.39
CA ASN A 426 -2.20 -13.32 -5.73
C ASN A 426 -2.15 -13.98 -7.10
N SER A 427 -3.30 -14.18 -7.74
CA SER A 427 -3.46 -14.77 -9.07
C SER A 427 -3.58 -13.68 -10.14
N PRO A 428 -2.47 -13.13 -10.66
CA PRO A 428 -2.54 -12.19 -11.78
C PRO A 428 -3.31 -12.78 -12.97
N PHE A 429 -3.12 -14.07 -13.27
CA PHE A 429 -3.73 -14.74 -14.42
C PHE A 429 -5.11 -15.36 -14.13
N GLY A 430 -5.73 -14.99 -13.01
CA GLY A 430 -6.97 -15.62 -12.53
C GLY A 430 -6.73 -16.94 -11.79
N ILE A 431 -7.83 -17.51 -11.28
CA ILE A 431 -7.81 -18.80 -10.57
C ILE A 431 -7.72 -19.90 -11.61
N THR A 432 -6.79 -20.83 -11.40
CA THR A 432 -6.62 -21.94 -12.34
C THR A 432 -7.67 -23.02 -12.13
N ASP A 433 -8.00 -23.74 -13.20
CA ASP A 433 -8.96 -24.84 -13.15
C ASP A 433 -8.57 -25.90 -12.11
N GLY A 434 -7.26 -26.13 -11.93
CA GLY A 434 -6.74 -27.06 -10.91
C GLY A 434 -7.06 -26.62 -9.48
N MET A 435 -6.93 -25.33 -9.17
CA MET A 435 -7.31 -24.79 -7.85
C MET A 435 -8.82 -24.86 -7.62
N ASN A 436 -9.60 -24.53 -8.66
CA ASN A 436 -11.05 -24.57 -8.59
C ASN A 436 -11.55 -26.01 -8.40
N ALA A 437 -10.97 -26.97 -9.14
CA ALA A 437 -11.24 -28.39 -8.99
C ALA A 437 -10.87 -28.91 -7.58
N SER A 438 -9.70 -28.52 -7.05
CA SER A 438 -9.26 -28.91 -5.70
C SER A 438 -10.21 -28.39 -4.61
N PHE A 439 -10.63 -27.13 -4.72
CA PHE A 439 -11.61 -26.53 -3.81
C PHE A 439 -12.96 -27.27 -3.89
N ASN A 440 -13.50 -27.44 -5.11
CA ASN A 440 -14.78 -28.11 -5.34
C ASN A 440 -14.78 -29.57 -4.85
N GLU A 441 -13.69 -30.30 -5.05
CA GLU A 441 -13.54 -31.66 -4.53
C GLU A 441 -13.65 -31.67 -3.00
N LYS A 442 -12.95 -30.75 -2.33
CA LYS A 442 -12.99 -30.66 -0.86
C LYS A 442 -14.39 -30.29 -0.35
N MET A 443 -15.04 -29.33 -1.00
CA MET A 443 -16.42 -28.94 -0.71
C MET A 443 -17.38 -30.13 -0.84
N GLY A 444 -17.23 -30.94 -1.89
CA GLY A 444 -18.01 -32.17 -2.08
C GLY A 444 -17.78 -33.21 -0.98
N GLN A 445 -16.53 -33.39 -0.54
CA GLN A 445 -16.21 -34.28 0.59
C GLN A 445 -16.86 -33.81 1.90
N VAL A 446 -16.85 -32.50 2.17
CA VAL A 446 -17.47 -31.92 3.38
C VAL A 446 -18.99 -32.01 3.32
N ALA A 447 -19.60 -31.68 2.17
CA ALA A 447 -21.03 -31.87 1.94
C ALA A 447 -21.48 -33.30 2.27
N LYS A 448 -20.75 -34.30 1.75
CA LYS A 448 -21.02 -35.71 2.02
C LYS A 448 -20.95 -36.04 3.51
N LYS A 449 -19.86 -35.64 4.18
CA LYS A 449 -19.69 -35.88 5.62
C LYS A 449 -20.76 -35.17 6.47
N ARG A 450 -21.15 -33.97 6.07
CA ARG A 450 -22.20 -33.19 6.74
C ARG A 450 -23.53 -33.92 6.69
N VAL A 451 -23.96 -34.35 5.50
CA VAL A 451 -25.20 -35.14 5.35
C VAL A 451 -25.12 -36.45 6.12
N GLU A 452 -24.00 -37.19 6.02
CA GLU A 452 -23.80 -38.42 6.81
C GLU A 452 -23.91 -38.17 8.32
N HIS A 453 -23.39 -37.05 8.82
CA HIS A 453 -23.53 -36.65 10.22
C HIS A 453 -24.99 -36.33 10.59
N ARG A 454 -25.73 -35.62 9.73
CA ARG A 454 -27.15 -35.29 9.93
C ARG A 454 -28.06 -36.53 9.89
N VAL A 455 -27.69 -37.56 9.14
CA VAL A 455 -28.46 -38.82 9.06
C VAL A 455 -28.23 -39.73 10.26
N LYS A 456 -27.08 -39.65 10.94
CA LYS A 456 -26.74 -40.55 12.08
C LYS A 456 -27.78 -40.60 13.21
N PRO A 457 -28.43 -39.49 13.62
CA PRO A 457 -29.48 -39.51 14.64
C PRO A 457 -30.77 -40.21 14.19
N VAL A 458 -30.98 -40.41 12.88
CA VAL A 458 -32.16 -41.10 12.37
C VAL A 458 -32.08 -42.59 12.75
N PRO A 459 -33.06 -43.13 13.49
CA PRO A 459 -33.07 -44.53 13.88
C PRO A 459 -33.02 -45.46 12.65
N GLN A 460 -32.21 -46.52 12.72
CA GLN A 460 -32.19 -47.55 11.67
C GLN A 460 -33.36 -48.54 11.79
N VAL A 461 -33.91 -48.67 12.99
CA VAL A 461 -35.04 -49.54 13.33
C VAL A 461 -36.11 -48.64 13.93
N ASN A 462 -37.38 -48.83 13.54
CA ASN A 462 -38.51 -47.99 13.94
C ASN A 462 -38.38 -46.51 13.52
N VAL A 463 -37.79 -46.25 12.35
CA VAL A 463 -37.83 -44.91 11.73
C VAL A 463 -39.29 -44.49 11.51
N THR A 464 -39.58 -43.19 11.62
CA THR A 464 -40.92 -42.59 11.37
C THR A 464 -40.78 -41.38 10.44
N LEU A 465 -41.91 -40.79 10.01
CA LEU A 465 -41.88 -39.58 9.19
C LEU A 465 -41.40 -38.36 9.99
N ALA A 466 -41.78 -38.23 11.27
CA ALA A 466 -41.22 -37.21 12.16
C ALA A 466 -39.67 -37.22 12.20
N HIS A 467 -39.03 -38.38 12.21
CA HIS A 467 -37.55 -38.47 12.15
C HIS A 467 -36.99 -37.99 10.81
N LEU A 468 -37.70 -38.26 9.71
CA LEU A 468 -37.33 -37.78 8.38
C LEU A 468 -37.49 -36.26 8.28
N TYR A 469 -38.60 -35.73 8.80
CA TYR A 469 -38.86 -34.31 8.85
C TYR A 469 -37.76 -33.57 9.61
N ALA A 470 -37.45 -33.97 10.85
CA ALA A 470 -36.35 -33.38 11.62
C ALA A 470 -34.98 -33.44 10.90
N PHE A 471 -34.72 -34.51 10.15
CA PHE A 471 -33.52 -34.59 9.30
C PHE A 471 -33.55 -33.53 8.19
N LEU A 472 -34.66 -33.42 7.45
CA LEU A 472 -34.79 -32.48 6.34
C LEU A 472 -34.75 -31.02 6.81
N GLU A 473 -35.37 -30.70 7.95
CA GLU A 473 -35.29 -29.38 8.59
C GLU A 473 -33.82 -28.97 8.82
N THR A 474 -33.00 -29.88 9.36
CA THR A 474 -31.56 -29.57 9.55
C THR A 474 -30.78 -29.39 8.25
N ILE A 475 -31.27 -29.94 7.13
CA ILE A 475 -30.70 -29.74 5.79
C ILE A 475 -31.14 -28.39 5.23
N VAL A 476 -32.40 -28.00 5.44
CA VAL A 476 -32.90 -26.67 5.10
C VAL A 476 -32.06 -25.61 5.82
N ASP A 477 -31.79 -25.76 7.11
CA ASP A 477 -30.90 -24.86 7.87
C ASP A 477 -29.51 -24.76 7.24
N ASP A 478 -28.89 -25.90 6.91
CA ASP A 478 -27.56 -25.93 6.28
C ASP A 478 -27.58 -25.22 4.91
N LEU A 479 -28.65 -25.35 4.12
CA LEU A 479 -28.80 -24.68 2.82
C LEU A 479 -29.13 -23.19 2.95
N LEU A 480 -29.94 -22.79 3.93
CA LEU A 480 -30.19 -21.38 4.25
C LEU A 480 -28.89 -20.69 4.64
N TYR A 481 -28.07 -21.33 5.46
CA TYR A 481 -26.73 -20.84 5.80
C TYR A 481 -25.86 -20.65 4.55
N LEU A 482 -25.85 -21.63 3.63
CA LEU A 482 -25.10 -21.56 2.37
C LEU A 482 -25.66 -20.55 1.36
N ASN A 483 -26.87 -20.03 1.57
CA ASN A 483 -27.48 -18.96 0.78
C ASN A 483 -27.53 -17.62 1.54
N SER A 484 -26.86 -17.53 2.70
CA SER A 484 -26.77 -16.28 3.46
C SER A 484 -26.17 -15.15 2.63
N ASP A 485 -26.55 -13.91 2.96
CA ASP A 485 -26.06 -12.70 2.29
C ASP A 485 -24.52 -12.67 2.20
N LEU A 486 -23.82 -13.13 3.25
CA LEU A 486 -22.37 -13.19 3.28
C LEU A 486 -21.78 -14.04 2.14
N ILE A 487 -22.36 -15.21 1.88
CA ILE A 487 -21.89 -16.12 0.82
C ILE A 487 -22.32 -15.59 -0.54
N SER A 488 -23.57 -15.13 -0.65
CA SER A 488 -24.12 -14.57 -1.89
C SER A 488 -23.34 -13.34 -2.37
N GLU A 489 -23.00 -12.40 -1.47
CA GLU A 489 -22.14 -11.25 -1.76
C GLU A 489 -20.72 -11.65 -2.17
N PHE A 490 -20.21 -12.74 -1.61
CA PHE A 490 -18.90 -13.26 -1.98
C PHE A 490 -18.91 -13.90 -3.38
N GLU A 491 -19.90 -14.75 -3.67
CA GLU A 491 -20.07 -15.39 -4.98
C GLU A 491 -20.39 -14.40 -6.09
N ALA A 492 -21.11 -13.31 -5.80
CA ALA A 492 -21.39 -12.23 -6.75
C ALA A 492 -20.12 -11.56 -7.33
N LYS A 493 -18.96 -11.75 -6.70
CA LYS A 493 -17.66 -11.28 -7.21
C LYS A 493 -17.08 -12.17 -8.32
N GLY A 494 -17.69 -13.34 -8.56
CA GLY A 494 -17.53 -14.15 -9.77
C GLY A 494 -16.37 -15.15 -9.78
N ASP A 495 -15.65 -15.34 -8.68
CA ASP A 495 -14.39 -16.11 -8.70
C ASP A 495 -14.47 -17.50 -8.08
N TRP A 496 -15.40 -17.68 -7.15
CA TRP A 496 -15.58 -18.90 -6.37
C TRP A 496 -17.06 -19.18 -6.25
N SER A 497 -17.42 -20.47 -6.25
CA SER A 497 -18.82 -20.86 -6.04
C SER A 497 -18.97 -21.97 -5.01
N PHE A 498 -20.00 -21.81 -4.19
CA PHE A 498 -20.52 -22.76 -3.21
C PHE A 498 -21.67 -23.60 -3.78
N ALA A 499 -22.11 -23.32 -5.01
CA ALA A 499 -23.16 -24.09 -5.69
C ALA A 499 -22.86 -25.60 -5.73
N PRO A 500 -21.63 -26.08 -6.01
CA PRO A 500 -21.34 -27.51 -5.98
C PRO A 500 -21.60 -28.18 -4.62
N MET A 501 -21.41 -27.44 -3.52
CA MET A 501 -21.70 -27.93 -2.17
C MET A 501 -23.20 -28.00 -1.92
N ARG A 502 -23.94 -26.93 -2.27
CA ARG A 502 -25.41 -26.87 -2.17
C ARG A 502 -26.04 -28.03 -2.95
N GLU A 503 -25.61 -28.23 -4.20
CA GLU A 503 -26.05 -29.33 -5.06
C GLU A 503 -25.77 -30.71 -4.45
N MET A 504 -24.59 -30.91 -3.87
CA MET A 504 -24.24 -32.19 -3.25
C MET A 504 -25.07 -32.47 -1.99
N ILE A 505 -25.26 -31.48 -1.11
CA ILE A 505 -26.08 -31.60 0.11
C ILE A 505 -27.51 -31.94 -0.25
N ALA A 506 -28.11 -31.17 -1.15
CA ALA A 506 -29.48 -31.37 -1.60
C ALA A 506 -29.62 -32.75 -2.27
N LYS A 507 -28.68 -33.15 -3.13
CA LYS A 507 -28.74 -34.44 -3.82
C LYS A 507 -28.70 -35.62 -2.85
N LEU A 508 -27.79 -35.60 -1.88
CA LEU A 508 -27.61 -36.69 -0.92
C LEU A 508 -28.77 -36.77 0.08
N SER A 509 -29.25 -35.62 0.58
CA SER A 509 -30.38 -35.56 1.49
C SER A 509 -31.64 -36.12 0.85
N ILE A 510 -31.91 -35.76 -0.40
CA ILE A 510 -33.10 -36.23 -1.08
C ILE A 510 -33.03 -37.72 -1.45
N VAL A 511 -31.87 -38.20 -1.89
CA VAL A 511 -31.66 -39.65 -2.10
C VAL A 511 -31.89 -40.42 -0.80
N THR A 512 -31.53 -39.85 0.34
CA THR A 512 -31.75 -40.44 1.67
C THR A 512 -33.22 -40.41 2.05
N ALA A 513 -33.91 -39.28 1.87
CA ALA A 513 -35.35 -39.15 2.12
C ALA A 513 -36.14 -40.19 1.34
N ARG A 514 -35.87 -40.33 0.04
CA ARG A 514 -36.50 -41.35 -0.82
C ARG A 514 -36.29 -42.78 -0.28
N LYS A 515 -35.09 -43.10 0.23
CA LYS A 515 -34.81 -44.42 0.82
C LYS A 515 -35.62 -44.65 2.08
N ILE A 516 -35.71 -43.65 2.96
CA ILE A 516 -36.48 -43.72 4.21
C ILE A 516 -37.97 -43.87 3.90
N VAL A 517 -38.55 -43.02 3.05
CA VAL A 517 -39.97 -43.10 2.67
C VAL A 517 -40.29 -44.46 2.03
N ARG A 518 -39.43 -44.96 1.14
CA ARG A 518 -39.60 -46.31 0.57
C ARG A 518 -39.56 -47.40 1.63
N HIS A 519 -38.72 -47.27 2.64
CA HIS A 519 -38.66 -48.22 3.75
C HIS A 519 -39.92 -48.18 4.61
N LEU A 520 -40.49 -46.99 4.83
CA LEU A 520 -41.73 -46.78 5.58
C LEU A 520 -42.98 -47.22 4.81
N THR A 521 -42.97 -47.13 3.49
CA THR A 521 -44.14 -47.40 2.64
C THR A 521 -44.40 -48.91 2.53
N LYS A 522 -45.68 -49.29 2.60
CA LYS A 522 -46.18 -50.63 2.27
C LYS A 522 -46.69 -50.69 0.83
N THR A 523 -47.61 -49.80 0.44
CA THR A 523 -48.12 -49.67 -0.92
C THR A 523 -48.44 -48.21 -1.28
N VAL A 524 -48.49 -47.91 -2.57
CA VAL A 524 -49.07 -46.68 -3.12
C VAL A 524 -50.14 -47.10 -4.11
N ILE A 525 -51.38 -46.70 -3.90
CA ILE A 525 -52.52 -47.04 -4.76
C ILE A 525 -53.26 -45.77 -5.16
N PHE A 526 -53.82 -45.74 -6.37
CA PHE A 526 -54.74 -44.68 -6.75
C PHE A 526 -56.15 -45.08 -6.33
N ASP A 527 -56.74 -44.31 -5.41
CA ASP A 527 -58.13 -44.46 -5.01
C ASP A 527 -59.01 -43.71 -6.01
N LYS A 528 -59.87 -44.47 -6.70
CA LYS A 528 -60.76 -43.94 -7.72
C LYS A 528 -61.92 -43.16 -7.12
N GLU A 529 -62.31 -43.43 -5.88
CA GLU A 529 -63.43 -42.72 -5.24
C GLU A 529 -63.00 -41.33 -4.81
N SER A 530 -61.84 -41.23 -4.15
CA SER A 530 -61.30 -39.95 -3.71
C SER A 530 -60.49 -39.21 -4.78
N GLN A 531 -60.20 -39.85 -5.93
CA GLN A 531 -59.28 -39.34 -6.97
C GLN A 531 -57.88 -38.99 -6.41
N LYS A 532 -57.44 -39.68 -5.35
CA LYS A 532 -56.16 -39.42 -4.68
C LYS A 532 -55.25 -40.63 -4.75
N PHE A 533 -53.93 -40.40 -4.65
CA PHE A 533 -53.03 -41.50 -4.35
C PHE A 533 -52.96 -41.70 -2.83
N VAL A 534 -53.20 -42.93 -2.38
CA VAL A 534 -53.09 -43.32 -0.98
C VAL A 534 -51.78 -44.08 -0.80
N ARG A 535 -50.83 -43.45 -0.09
CA ARG A 535 -49.62 -44.10 0.39
C ARG A 535 -49.91 -44.72 1.76
N THR A 536 -49.87 -46.05 1.84
CA THR A 536 -50.00 -46.76 3.12
C THR A 536 -48.63 -46.97 3.73
N PHE A 537 -48.49 -46.64 5.02
CA PHE A 537 -47.25 -46.83 5.77
C PHE A 537 -47.30 -48.14 6.58
N LYS A 538 -46.14 -48.73 6.83
CA LYS A 538 -46.01 -49.93 7.68
C LYS A 538 -46.43 -49.65 9.12
N VAL A 539 -46.11 -48.45 9.60
CA VAL A 539 -46.59 -47.87 10.85
C VAL A 539 -47.36 -46.62 10.45
N PRO A 540 -48.63 -46.46 10.84
CA PRO A 540 -49.38 -45.24 10.58
C PRO A 540 -48.62 -44.02 11.13
N PRO A 541 -48.61 -42.88 10.43
CA PRO A 541 -48.07 -41.64 10.98
C PRO A 541 -48.85 -41.24 12.24
N GLU A 542 -48.21 -40.51 13.15
CA GLU A 542 -48.86 -40.04 14.38
C GLU A 542 -49.77 -38.85 14.09
N GLN A 543 -49.43 -38.06 13.05
CA GLN A 543 -50.25 -36.98 12.52
C GLN A 543 -50.45 -37.14 11.01
N ASP A 544 -51.67 -36.86 10.53
CA ASP A 544 -52.04 -37.03 9.11
C ASP A 544 -51.24 -36.11 8.16
N ASP A 545 -50.64 -35.03 8.69
CA ASP A 545 -49.88 -34.02 7.94
C ASP A 545 -48.35 -34.23 7.95
N GLU A 546 -47.81 -35.27 8.60
CA GLU A 546 -46.36 -35.51 8.64
C GLU A 546 -45.73 -35.64 7.24
N MET A 547 -46.45 -36.28 6.30
CA MET A 547 -45.98 -36.41 4.92
C MET A 547 -45.98 -35.07 4.19
N LEU A 548 -46.94 -34.19 4.51
CA LEU A 548 -47.02 -32.84 3.95
C LEU A 548 -45.80 -32.00 4.35
N LEU A 549 -45.40 -32.09 5.63
CA LEU A 549 -44.19 -31.41 6.13
C LEU A 549 -42.93 -31.88 5.41
N VAL A 550 -42.79 -33.20 5.22
CA VAL A 550 -41.67 -33.78 4.45
C VAL A 550 -41.64 -33.26 3.00
N LEU A 551 -42.80 -33.16 2.33
CA LEU A 551 -42.87 -32.64 0.97
C LEU A 551 -42.51 -31.15 0.89
N LYS A 552 -42.95 -30.35 1.86
CA LYS A 552 -42.59 -28.93 1.96
C LYS A 552 -41.08 -28.75 2.06
N ASP A 553 -40.41 -29.47 2.96
CA ASP A 553 -38.95 -29.36 3.10
C ASP A 553 -38.21 -29.83 1.85
N ILE A 554 -38.69 -30.90 1.18
CA ILE A 554 -38.11 -31.34 -0.11
C ILE A 554 -38.21 -30.23 -1.16
N ASN A 555 -39.35 -29.52 -1.20
CA ASN A 555 -39.53 -28.41 -2.12
C ASN A 555 -38.62 -27.21 -1.76
N THR A 556 -38.55 -26.84 -0.49
CA THR A 556 -37.64 -25.78 -0.01
C THR A 556 -36.18 -26.11 -0.31
N ILE A 557 -35.73 -27.35 -0.10
CA ILE A 557 -34.38 -27.81 -0.45
C ILE A 557 -34.13 -27.63 -1.96
N ARG A 558 -35.13 -27.94 -2.80
CA ARG A 558 -35.04 -27.79 -4.25
C ARG A 558 -34.88 -26.32 -4.66
N GLU A 559 -35.66 -25.43 -4.06
CA GLU A 559 -35.61 -23.98 -4.29
C GLU A 559 -34.27 -23.38 -3.87
N LEU A 560 -33.81 -23.70 -2.65
CA LEU A 560 -32.55 -23.20 -2.09
C LEU A 560 -31.32 -23.71 -2.86
N CYS A 561 -31.42 -24.83 -3.57
CA CYS A 561 -30.32 -25.37 -4.33
C CYS A 561 -30.20 -24.74 -5.74
N GLN A 562 -31.27 -24.15 -6.28
CA GLN A 562 -31.33 -23.66 -7.67
C GLN A 562 -30.75 -24.68 -8.68
N TYR A 563 -31.20 -25.94 -8.59
CA TYR A 563 -30.63 -27.07 -9.33
C TYR A 563 -30.44 -26.78 -10.83
N SER A 564 -29.18 -26.88 -11.28
CA SER A 564 -28.85 -26.87 -12.71
C SER A 564 -29.24 -28.18 -13.43
N SER A 565 -29.45 -29.26 -12.68
CA SER A 565 -29.63 -30.61 -13.22
C SER A 565 -31.08 -31.11 -13.21
N ASN A 566 -31.76 -31.00 -14.37
CA ASN A 566 -33.10 -31.55 -14.60
C ASN A 566 -33.24 -33.03 -14.20
N VAL A 567 -32.17 -33.84 -14.32
CA VAL A 567 -32.21 -35.30 -14.12
C VAL A 567 -32.53 -35.70 -12.68
N LEU A 568 -32.03 -34.95 -11.69
CA LEU A 568 -32.31 -35.27 -10.29
C LEU A 568 -33.75 -34.88 -9.95
N THR A 569 -34.17 -33.68 -10.38
CA THR A 569 -35.51 -33.12 -10.26
C THR A 569 -36.56 -34.07 -10.84
N THR A 570 -36.35 -34.62 -12.04
CA THR A 570 -37.25 -35.61 -12.65
C THR A 570 -37.39 -36.86 -11.78
N LYS A 571 -36.27 -37.48 -11.36
CA LYS A 571 -36.31 -38.74 -10.56
C LYS A 571 -36.90 -38.58 -9.17
N LEU A 572 -36.91 -37.36 -8.67
CA LEU A 572 -37.47 -36.93 -7.41
C LEU A 572 -38.98 -36.77 -7.52
N ILE A 573 -39.36 -35.95 -8.50
CA ILE A 573 -40.75 -35.67 -8.82
C ILE A 573 -41.44 -36.97 -9.18
N ASP A 574 -40.87 -37.84 -10.00
CA ASP A 574 -41.46 -39.15 -10.32
C ASP A 574 -41.77 -40.01 -9.07
N PHE A 575 -40.96 -39.91 -8.01
CA PHE A 575 -41.15 -40.72 -6.80
C PHE A 575 -42.18 -40.13 -5.83
N PHE A 576 -42.18 -38.81 -5.68
CA PHE A 576 -43.07 -38.07 -4.78
C PHE A 576 -44.33 -37.54 -5.49
N PHE A 577 -44.44 -37.68 -6.81
CA PHE A 577 -45.58 -37.23 -7.63
C PHE A 577 -46.92 -37.71 -7.06
N PRO A 578 -47.09 -38.98 -6.62
CA PRO A 578 -48.34 -39.41 -6.02
C PRO A 578 -48.76 -38.56 -4.81
N ASP A 579 -47.78 -38.20 -3.97
CA ASP A 579 -48.01 -37.46 -2.74
C ASP A 579 -48.26 -35.97 -3.05
N ILE A 580 -47.51 -35.38 -3.98
CA ILE A 580 -47.69 -33.99 -4.42
C ILE A 580 -49.01 -33.82 -5.17
N TYR A 581 -49.40 -34.77 -6.02
CA TYR A 581 -50.70 -34.78 -6.70
C TYR A 581 -51.84 -34.80 -5.70
N THR A 582 -51.76 -35.70 -4.70
CA THR A 582 -52.77 -35.81 -3.64
C THR A 582 -52.89 -34.51 -2.85
N MET A 583 -51.77 -33.87 -2.52
CA MET A 583 -51.75 -32.56 -1.89
C MET A 583 -52.49 -31.49 -2.71
N HIS A 584 -52.33 -31.46 -4.04
CA HIS A 584 -53.06 -30.51 -4.89
C HIS A 584 -54.55 -30.82 -4.97
N VAL A 585 -54.93 -32.10 -5.06
CA VAL A 585 -56.34 -32.51 -5.01
C VAL A 585 -56.98 -32.03 -3.70
N GLU A 586 -56.31 -32.23 -2.56
CA GLU A 586 -56.76 -31.74 -1.26
C GLU A 586 -56.82 -30.21 -1.18
N MET A 587 -55.88 -29.52 -1.81
CA MET A 587 -55.90 -28.06 -1.90
C MET A 587 -57.10 -27.57 -2.70
N CYS A 588 -57.40 -28.20 -3.84
CA CYS A 588 -58.58 -27.91 -4.65
C CYS A 588 -59.89 -28.19 -3.91
N GLU A 589 -59.96 -29.27 -3.12
CA GLU A 589 -61.12 -29.57 -2.28
C GLU A 589 -61.34 -28.50 -1.20
N LYS A 590 -60.28 -28.11 -0.47
CA LYS A 590 -60.34 -27.03 0.53
C LYS A 590 -60.70 -25.69 -0.10
N MET A 591 -60.22 -25.44 -1.31
CA MET A 591 -60.55 -24.24 -2.07
C MET A 591 -62.02 -24.23 -2.49
N ALA A 592 -62.57 -25.36 -2.92
CA ALA A 592 -64.00 -25.49 -3.20
C ALA A 592 -64.86 -25.27 -1.94
N GLU A 593 -64.43 -25.80 -0.80
CA GLU A 593 -65.07 -25.55 0.50
C GLU A 593 -65.00 -24.06 0.90
N TYR A 594 -63.84 -23.42 0.73
CA TYR A 594 -63.68 -22.00 0.99
C TYR A 594 -64.58 -21.14 0.09
N VAL A 595 -64.64 -21.45 -1.20
CA VAL A 595 -65.53 -20.79 -2.17
C VAL A 595 -66.98 -20.93 -1.74
N GLN A 596 -67.41 -22.14 -1.36
CA GLN A 596 -68.77 -22.39 -0.90
C GLN A 596 -69.09 -21.57 0.36
N ASN A 597 -68.20 -21.57 1.34
CA ASN A 597 -68.35 -20.78 2.56
C ASN A 597 -68.35 -19.26 2.28
N ALA A 598 -67.53 -18.80 1.35
CA ALA A 598 -67.49 -17.40 0.93
C ALA A 598 -68.80 -16.98 0.27
N ILE A 599 -69.38 -17.83 -0.59
CA ILE A 599 -70.70 -17.59 -1.22
C ILE A 599 -71.82 -17.58 -0.17
N GLU A 600 -71.80 -18.51 0.79
CA GLU A 600 -72.84 -18.63 1.82
C GLU A 600 -72.80 -17.49 2.84
N SER A 601 -71.62 -16.95 3.13
CA SER A 601 -71.41 -15.86 4.08
C SER A 601 -71.48 -14.46 3.46
N ASP A 602 -71.44 -14.36 2.14
CA ASP A 602 -71.48 -13.09 1.44
C ASP A 602 -72.91 -12.50 1.40
N LYS A 603 -72.98 -11.19 1.64
CA LYS A 603 -74.22 -10.40 1.49
C LYS A 603 -74.41 -9.90 0.06
N PHE A 604 -73.43 -10.17 -0.82
CA PHE A 604 -73.37 -9.73 -2.21
C PHE A 604 -73.40 -8.20 -2.35
N GLU A 605 -72.87 -7.50 -1.35
CA GLU A 605 -72.72 -6.05 -1.39
C GLU A 605 -71.52 -5.68 -2.28
N PRO A 606 -71.72 -4.82 -3.29
CA PRO A 606 -70.65 -4.44 -4.19
C PRO A 606 -69.57 -3.65 -3.45
N LEU A 607 -68.31 -3.94 -3.77
CA LEU A 607 -67.18 -3.11 -3.33
C LEU A 607 -67.29 -1.71 -3.94
N GLU A 608 -66.77 -0.71 -3.22
CA GLU A 608 -66.82 0.67 -3.67
C GLU A 608 -66.09 0.82 -5.03
N GLY A 609 -66.84 1.21 -6.07
CA GLY A 609 -66.34 1.34 -7.44
C GLY A 609 -66.29 0.05 -8.27
N ALA A 610 -66.78 -1.08 -7.77
CA ALA A 610 -66.83 -2.35 -8.49
C ALA A 610 -68.26 -2.91 -8.60
N SER A 611 -68.50 -3.74 -9.63
CA SER A 611 -69.78 -4.43 -9.83
C SER A 611 -69.86 -5.78 -9.12
N TYR A 612 -68.89 -6.11 -8.28
CA TYR A 612 -68.75 -7.40 -7.60
C TYR A 612 -68.49 -7.20 -6.10
N SER A 613 -68.82 -8.20 -5.29
CA SER A 613 -68.63 -8.19 -3.84
C SER A 613 -67.23 -8.64 -3.44
N ALA A 614 -66.88 -8.43 -2.16
CA ALA A 614 -65.57 -8.81 -1.62
C ALA A 614 -65.23 -10.29 -1.83
N SER A 615 -66.23 -11.17 -1.71
CA SER A 615 -66.04 -12.62 -1.91
C SER A 615 -65.49 -12.96 -3.30
N VAL A 616 -65.93 -12.25 -4.35
CA VAL A 616 -65.48 -12.49 -5.72
C VAL A 616 -63.99 -12.19 -5.84
N ARG A 617 -63.53 -11.06 -5.29
CA ARG A 617 -62.10 -10.71 -5.28
C ARG A 617 -61.29 -11.75 -4.50
N ASP A 618 -61.71 -12.05 -3.28
CA ASP A 618 -60.97 -12.96 -2.40
C ASP A 618 -60.89 -14.38 -2.98
N MET A 619 -61.92 -14.82 -3.74
CA MET A 619 -61.87 -16.07 -4.51
C MET A 619 -60.84 -16.04 -5.64
N PHE A 620 -60.79 -14.96 -6.42
CA PHE A 620 -59.79 -14.84 -7.49
C PHE A 620 -58.36 -14.74 -6.96
N GLU A 621 -58.13 -14.04 -5.84
CA GLU A 621 -56.82 -14.01 -5.17
C GLU A 621 -56.40 -15.41 -4.67
N LEU A 622 -57.36 -16.19 -4.14
CA LEU A 622 -57.10 -17.57 -3.74
C LEU A 622 -56.75 -18.46 -4.94
N PHE A 623 -57.48 -18.33 -6.06
CA PHE A 623 -57.19 -19.07 -7.29
C PHE A 623 -55.82 -18.72 -7.87
N GLU A 624 -55.51 -17.43 -7.95
CA GLU A 624 -54.23 -16.94 -8.45
C GLU A 624 -53.07 -17.44 -7.58
N ARG A 625 -53.19 -17.38 -6.25
CA ARG A 625 -52.18 -17.94 -5.34
C ARG A 625 -51.97 -19.44 -5.56
N THR A 626 -53.06 -20.20 -5.67
CA THR A 626 -53.04 -21.66 -5.85
C THR A 626 -52.41 -22.05 -7.20
N LEU A 627 -52.72 -21.30 -8.26
CA LEU A 627 -52.12 -21.48 -9.59
C LEU A 627 -50.63 -21.14 -9.57
N ASN A 628 -50.24 -20.03 -8.94
CA ASN A 628 -48.84 -19.64 -8.82
C ASN A 628 -48.03 -20.72 -8.06
N GLU A 629 -48.55 -21.25 -6.96
CA GLU A 629 -47.91 -22.36 -6.21
C GLU A 629 -47.72 -23.61 -7.09
N ALA A 630 -48.69 -23.94 -7.94
CA ALA A 630 -48.60 -25.07 -8.87
C ALA A 630 -47.63 -24.82 -10.04
N GLU A 631 -47.57 -23.59 -10.57
CA GLU A 631 -46.65 -23.17 -11.63
C GLU A 631 -45.20 -23.09 -11.13
N GLU A 632 -44.97 -22.57 -9.92
CA GLU A 632 -43.67 -22.50 -9.25
C GLU A 632 -43.06 -23.89 -9.02
N MET A 633 -43.88 -24.95 -9.02
CA MET A 633 -43.40 -26.32 -8.98
C MET A 633 -42.57 -26.73 -10.20
N ASN A 634 -42.60 -25.98 -11.31
CA ASN A 634 -41.74 -26.19 -12.49
C ASN A 634 -41.63 -27.67 -12.90
N TRP A 635 -42.78 -28.28 -13.21
CA TRP A 635 -42.83 -29.71 -13.45
C TRP A 635 -41.96 -30.11 -14.66
N PRO A 636 -41.19 -31.21 -14.54
CA PRO A 636 -40.16 -31.56 -15.52
C PRO A 636 -40.72 -32.21 -16.79
N THR A 637 -42.01 -32.56 -16.84
CA THR A 637 -42.64 -33.18 -18.01
C THR A 637 -44.05 -32.66 -18.25
N ASP A 638 -44.46 -32.61 -19.51
CA ASP A 638 -45.82 -32.24 -19.92
C ASP A 638 -46.88 -33.18 -19.32
N ILE A 639 -46.50 -34.44 -19.02
CA ILE A 639 -47.40 -35.42 -18.41
C ILE A 639 -47.71 -35.07 -16.95
N HIS A 640 -46.73 -34.50 -16.23
CA HIS A 640 -46.96 -34.01 -14.86
C HIS A 640 -47.67 -32.64 -14.88
N ASN A 641 -47.42 -31.79 -15.88
CA ASN A 641 -48.16 -30.54 -16.06
C ASN A 641 -49.62 -30.77 -16.49
N ALA A 642 -49.91 -31.83 -17.25
CA ALA A 642 -51.23 -32.12 -17.79
C ALA A 642 -52.13 -32.92 -16.83
N LYS A 643 -51.60 -33.39 -15.71
CA LYS A 643 -52.32 -34.16 -14.69
C LYS A 643 -52.49 -33.32 -13.44
#